data_AF-A0A2W7HVQ7-F1
#
_entry.id   AF-A0A2W7HVQ7-F1
#
_cell.length_a   1.000
_cell.length_b   1.000
_cell.length_c   1.000
_cell.angle_alpha   90.00
_cell.angle_beta   90.00
_cell.angle_gamma   90.00
#
_symmetry.space_group_name_H-M   'P 1'
#
loop_
_entity.id
_entity.type
_entity.pdbx_description
1 polymer ?
#
loop_
_entity_poly.entity_id
_entity_poly.type
_entity_poly.pdbx_seq_one_letter_code
_entity_poly.pdbx_strand_id
1 'polypeptide(L)'
;MPVAIPFIAAAAGAAASAVIGGGVLGAVAAAGAALVVSAVGAAVFRPKSPSAARSANVTPGTDTGPGSGFDPRTPGAGRTQSFRQPITEHQIVFGRCRTSGPVVFLHSATDDEGRTDGFLHVVVVLAAHRVRAIGEVFLNGTASTDAKFTGLLRIDRALGDPGQAANANLVADTGGQWTAAHRGQGRAYLAVRLKLRPEAFPSGAPSLSAIVEGADTILDPRTGATGWSDNPALCLAWYLTSPFGWRAAWADIDLPALMAAANICDEIMGRRDGTAERRYTVNGAVTLGEGKIAITRKLVAAMAGALVVSGGRFYIHAGAPALPAATLTSDDLRGDVTIVGSRPRRDLFNGVRAVYVEPAAAWQPTDAPPLLASNYVTEDGGEAIYRDMEFPLTTSAATVQRLMKIELERNRRQREVAMQANLSALRLRPWDGVTVALERLTPFPARVTGWALAPDGGVNLQLAEEDPAVWAWNPATDERATGQNPSVVLPNPGVIAAPAAILVETSLAVSFTAIVVSWSAVGSAYLAGYEIEFRPTSVAVWQGYAGGFGATAVAIPTAEPTAFRVRAQARSGAVSGWREALVPATASGLAATGIAGGVLVSGGFPADAVRLQVFEASSASLAAATKLASEPTALPWDRTGLTTGQTRWYWLRSVSAEGNISAFAGPVTATAL
;
A
#
# COMPACT_ATOMS: atom_id res chain seq x y z
N MET A 1 -21.67 -52.64 -43.90
CA MET A 1 -20.89 -53.22 -42.79
C MET A 1 -19.42 -53.05 -43.14
N PRO A 2 -18.70 -52.14 -42.47
CA PRO A 2 -17.74 -52.56 -41.44
C PRO A 2 -17.86 -51.73 -40.14
N VAL A 3 -17.88 -52.39 -38.99
CA VAL A 3 -16.81 -52.53 -37.96
C VAL A 3 -16.57 -51.27 -37.13
N ALA A 4 -17.09 -51.33 -35.89
CA ALA A 4 -16.94 -50.37 -34.81
C ALA A 4 -15.53 -50.37 -34.22
N ILE A 5 -15.05 -49.19 -33.82
CA ILE A 5 -13.93 -48.99 -32.91
C ILE A 5 -14.48 -48.28 -31.67
N PRO A 6 -14.38 -48.87 -30.46
CA PRO A 6 -15.01 -48.31 -29.26
C PRO A 6 -14.19 -47.15 -28.70
N PHE A 7 -14.85 -46.01 -28.47
CA PHE A 7 -14.33 -44.94 -27.63
C PHE A 7 -14.38 -45.41 -26.17
N ILE A 8 -13.21 -45.58 -25.56
CA ILE A 8 -13.05 -45.81 -24.13
C ILE A 8 -13.42 -44.52 -23.40
N ALA A 9 -14.54 -44.57 -22.69
CA ALA A 9 -14.95 -43.55 -21.73
C ALA A 9 -13.99 -43.60 -20.53
N ALA A 10 -13.09 -42.63 -20.43
CA ALA A 10 -12.39 -42.35 -19.19
C ALA A 10 -13.30 -41.52 -18.29
N ALA A 11 -13.99 -42.19 -17.38
CA ALA A 11 -14.66 -41.57 -16.24
C ALA A 11 -13.59 -40.92 -15.34
N ALA A 12 -13.54 -39.59 -15.31
CA ALA A 12 -12.85 -38.83 -14.28
C ALA A 12 -13.91 -38.21 -13.37
N GLY A 13 -13.89 -38.63 -12.10
CA GLY A 13 -14.92 -38.38 -11.10
C GLY A 13 -15.16 -36.91 -10.79
N ALA A 14 -16.43 -36.62 -10.51
CA ALA A 14 -16.91 -35.40 -9.91
C ALA A 14 -16.54 -35.32 -8.42
N ALA A 15 -15.93 -34.21 -8.01
CA ALA A 15 -15.97 -33.57 -6.69
C ALA A 15 -14.94 -32.40 -6.72
N ALA A 16 -15.20 -31.16 -6.31
CA ALA A 16 -16.35 -30.53 -5.69
C ALA A 16 -16.34 -29.05 -6.11
N SER A 17 -17.48 -28.55 -6.60
CA SER A 17 -17.73 -27.11 -6.67
C SER A 17 -18.02 -26.63 -5.25
N ALA A 18 -17.04 -26.01 -4.59
CA ALA A 18 -17.29 -25.29 -3.35
C ALA A 18 -17.97 -23.95 -3.68
N VAL A 19 -19.29 -24.01 -3.77
CA VAL A 19 -20.19 -22.90 -3.45
C VAL A 19 -20.10 -22.67 -1.94
N ILE A 20 -19.86 -21.43 -1.49
CA ILE A 20 -20.25 -20.76 -0.23
C ILE A 20 -19.45 -19.44 -0.20
N GLY A 21 -20.01 -18.24 -0.20
CA GLY A 21 -21.39 -17.74 -0.22
C GLY A 21 -21.39 -16.24 -0.59
N GLY A 22 -22.50 -15.55 -0.83
CA GLY A 22 -23.90 -15.95 -0.83
C GLY A 22 -24.80 -14.76 -1.24
N GLY A 23 -25.65 -15.01 -2.23
CA GLY A 23 -26.78 -14.20 -2.67
C GLY A 23 -27.61 -15.06 -3.64
N VAL A 24 -28.81 -15.42 -3.23
CA VAL A 24 -29.67 -16.45 -3.85
C VAL A 24 -30.18 -16.02 -5.23
N LEU A 25 -29.93 -16.80 -6.27
CA LEU A 25 -30.82 -17.02 -7.43
C LEU A 25 -30.38 -18.29 -8.20
N GLY A 26 -31.28 -19.27 -8.22
CA GLY A 26 -31.36 -20.53 -8.98
C GLY A 26 -30.18 -21.04 -9.80
N ALA A 27 -29.70 -22.24 -9.45
CA ALA A 27 -28.88 -23.08 -10.29
C ALA A 27 -29.67 -23.56 -11.53
N VAL A 28 -29.17 -23.23 -12.73
CA VAL A 28 -29.48 -23.96 -13.97
C VAL A 28 -28.19 -24.59 -14.47
N ALA A 29 -28.10 -25.91 -14.31
CA ALA A 29 -27.08 -26.73 -14.96
C ALA A 29 -27.51 -26.94 -16.42
N ALA A 30 -26.80 -26.33 -17.37
CA ALA A 30 -26.96 -26.61 -18.79
C ALA A 30 -25.59 -26.70 -19.47
N ALA A 31 -25.39 -27.79 -20.21
CA ALA A 31 -24.19 -28.07 -21.00
C ALA A 31 -24.09 -27.07 -22.16
N GLY A 32 -23.04 -26.25 -22.17
CA GLY A 32 -22.79 -25.22 -23.19
C GLY A 32 -22.16 -23.93 -22.67
N ALA A 33 -21.45 -23.95 -21.53
CA ALA A 33 -20.90 -22.75 -20.91
C ALA A 33 -19.68 -22.22 -21.67
N ALA A 34 -19.70 -20.93 -22.04
CA ALA A 34 -18.49 -20.21 -22.41
C ALA A 34 -17.61 -20.05 -21.16
N LEU A 35 -16.38 -20.54 -21.19
CA LEU A 35 -15.44 -20.38 -20.09
C LEU A 35 -14.89 -18.95 -20.14
N VAL A 36 -15.21 -18.16 -19.12
CA VAL A 36 -14.61 -16.84 -18.92
C VAL A 36 -13.52 -16.94 -17.87
N VAL A 37 -12.30 -16.60 -18.27
CA VAL A 37 -11.19 -16.38 -17.33
C VAL A 37 -11.00 -14.88 -17.21
N SER A 38 -11.74 -14.27 -16.28
CA SER A 38 -11.58 -12.88 -15.86
C SER A 38 -10.82 -12.80 -14.54
N ALA A 39 -10.15 -11.67 -14.30
CA ALA A 39 -9.63 -11.34 -12.97
C ALA A 39 -10.75 -10.98 -11.97
N VAL A 40 -11.95 -10.67 -12.49
CA VAL A 40 -13.15 -10.36 -11.69
C VAL A 40 -13.72 -11.66 -11.12
N GLY A 41 -13.70 -11.81 -9.80
CA GLY A 41 -14.35 -12.91 -9.08
C GLY A 41 -13.40 -13.84 -8.29
N ALA A 42 -13.09 -13.44 -7.05
CA ALA A 42 -12.72 -14.23 -5.87
C ALA A 42 -11.54 -15.23 -5.88
N ALA A 43 -11.04 -15.74 -7.01
CA ALA A 43 -10.11 -16.87 -7.00
C ALA A 43 -8.62 -16.52 -7.21
N VAL A 44 -8.29 -15.30 -7.68
CA VAL A 44 -6.90 -14.80 -7.69
C VAL A 44 -6.52 -14.24 -6.32
N PHE A 45 -7.47 -13.62 -5.64
CA PHE A 45 -7.29 -12.96 -4.35
C PHE A 45 -8.12 -13.69 -3.30
N ARG A 46 -7.62 -14.84 -2.82
CA ARG A 46 -8.11 -15.37 -1.56
C ARG A 46 -7.74 -14.35 -0.48
N PRO A 47 -8.68 -13.85 0.33
CA PRO A 47 -8.31 -13.09 1.51
C PRO A 47 -7.44 -14.00 2.38
N LYS A 48 -6.16 -13.67 2.50
CA LYS A 48 -5.34 -14.25 3.56
C LYS A 48 -5.95 -13.68 4.84
N SER A 49 -6.51 -14.54 5.70
CA SER A 49 -6.84 -14.15 7.07
C SER A 49 -5.64 -13.41 7.66
N PRO A 50 -5.84 -12.29 8.41
CA PRO A 50 -4.75 -11.51 8.96
C PRO A 50 -3.98 -12.39 9.93
N SER A 51 -2.97 -13.07 9.41
CA SER A 51 -1.94 -13.70 10.20
C SER A 51 -1.11 -12.52 10.64
N ALA A 52 -1.30 -12.12 11.90
CA ALA A 52 -0.54 -11.06 12.54
C ALA A 52 0.88 -11.05 11.97
N ALA A 53 1.26 -9.93 11.35
CA ALA A 53 2.63 -9.65 11.00
C ALA A 53 3.42 -9.70 12.30
N ARG A 54 3.95 -10.88 12.64
CA ARG A 54 5.04 -10.99 13.59
C ARG A 54 6.18 -10.28 12.89
N SER A 55 6.43 -9.06 13.33
CA SER A 55 7.68 -8.34 13.10
C SER A 55 8.82 -9.28 13.45
N ALA A 56 9.37 -9.95 12.45
CA ALA A 56 10.64 -10.64 12.61
C ALA A 56 11.70 -9.53 12.69
N ASN A 57 11.96 -9.06 13.91
CA ASN A 57 13.27 -8.55 14.27
C ASN A 57 14.24 -9.73 14.04
N VAL A 58 14.77 -9.84 12.82
CA VAL A 58 15.90 -10.72 12.55
C VAL A 58 17.13 -9.96 13.02
N THR A 59 17.50 -10.21 14.27
CA THR A 59 18.87 -10.03 14.73
C THR A 59 19.78 -10.86 13.82
N PRO A 60 20.84 -10.30 13.22
CA PRO A 60 21.77 -11.08 12.43
C PRO A 60 22.61 -11.93 13.38
N GLY A 61 22.25 -13.21 13.54
CA GLY A 61 23.05 -14.17 14.30
C GLY A 61 22.22 -15.32 14.85
N THR A 62 22.66 -16.53 14.51
CA THR A 62 22.34 -17.82 15.14
C THR A 62 20.87 -18.27 15.12
N ASP A 63 20.48 -18.94 14.04
CA ASP A 63 19.50 -20.03 14.17
C ASP A 63 19.94 -21.20 13.26
N THR A 64 20.62 -22.17 13.87
CA THR A 64 21.12 -23.42 13.26
C THR A 64 20.13 -24.56 13.51
N GLY A 65 18.91 -24.41 12.99
CA GLY A 65 17.88 -25.47 13.00
C GLY A 65 17.54 -25.93 11.58
N PRO A 66 17.51 -27.24 11.27
CA PRO A 66 17.11 -27.71 9.94
C PRO A 66 15.58 -27.65 9.83
N GLY A 67 15.05 -26.64 9.13
CA GLY A 67 13.63 -26.64 8.74
C GLY A 67 12.85 -25.32 8.76
N SER A 68 13.48 -24.16 8.96
CA SER A 68 12.77 -22.87 8.92
C SER A 68 12.64 -22.30 7.48
N GLY A 69 11.52 -22.65 6.83
CA GLY A 69 10.68 -21.67 6.13
C GLY A 69 11.18 -21.00 4.83
N PHE A 70 11.73 -21.75 3.86
CA PHE A 70 11.77 -21.30 2.47
C PHE A 70 10.63 -21.99 1.70
N ASP A 71 9.52 -21.27 1.44
CA ASP A 71 8.48 -21.72 0.52
C ASP A 71 8.61 -21.01 -0.84
N PRO A 72 9.19 -21.65 -1.87
CA PRO A 72 9.35 -21.08 -3.21
C PRO A 72 8.01 -20.83 -3.93
N ARG A 73 6.89 -21.29 -3.36
CA ARG A 73 5.53 -21.06 -3.88
C ARG A 73 4.96 -19.71 -3.45
N THR A 74 5.60 -19.00 -2.53
CA THR A 74 5.18 -17.65 -2.15
C THR A 74 5.49 -16.68 -3.30
N PRO A 75 4.48 -16.00 -3.89
CA PRO A 75 4.72 -15.03 -4.94
C PRO A 75 5.75 -13.98 -4.50
N GLY A 76 6.89 -13.91 -5.19
CA GLY A 76 7.94 -12.91 -4.94
C GLY A 76 9.11 -13.34 -4.04
N ALA A 77 8.96 -14.36 -3.17
CA ALA A 77 9.99 -14.70 -2.16
C ALA A 77 11.24 -15.43 -2.72
N GLY A 78 11.19 -15.95 -3.95
CA GLY A 78 12.30 -16.70 -4.58
C GLY A 78 13.01 -16.00 -5.74
N ARG A 79 12.66 -14.75 -6.08
CA ARG A 79 13.14 -14.10 -7.32
C ARG A 79 14.61 -13.68 -7.31
N THR A 80 15.17 -13.48 -6.13
CA THR A 80 16.56 -13.01 -5.97
C THR A 80 17.50 -14.09 -5.45
N GLN A 81 16.98 -15.27 -5.11
CA GLN A 81 17.75 -16.35 -4.51
C GLN A 81 17.82 -17.56 -5.43
N SER A 82 19.04 -18.02 -5.71
CA SER A 82 19.27 -19.29 -6.38
C SER A 82 19.23 -20.42 -5.37
N PHE A 83 18.54 -21.51 -5.68
CA PHE A 83 18.34 -22.64 -4.77
C PHE A 83 18.71 -23.98 -5.41
N ARG A 84 18.91 -25.00 -4.56
CA ARG A 84 19.27 -26.36 -4.98
C ARG A 84 18.17 -27.32 -4.55
N GLN A 85 17.43 -27.86 -5.53
CA GLN A 85 16.42 -28.88 -5.28
C GLN A 85 16.43 -29.88 -6.43
N PRO A 86 16.36 -31.20 -6.14
CA PRO A 86 16.42 -32.25 -7.17
C PRO A 86 15.19 -32.24 -8.08
N ILE A 87 14.06 -31.71 -7.61
CA ILE A 87 12.85 -31.49 -8.39
C ILE A 87 12.49 -30.02 -8.24
N THR A 88 12.52 -29.30 -9.36
CA THR A 88 12.18 -27.88 -9.43
C THR A 88 11.33 -27.64 -10.66
N GLU A 89 10.40 -26.70 -10.54
CA GLU A 89 9.49 -26.37 -11.61
C GLU A 89 10.13 -25.40 -12.60
N HIS A 90 9.72 -25.51 -13.86
CA HIS A 90 10.20 -24.62 -14.90
C HIS A 90 9.57 -23.23 -14.78
N GLN A 91 10.40 -22.20 -14.91
CA GLN A 91 9.96 -20.82 -14.87
C GLN A 91 9.86 -20.22 -16.27
N ILE A 92 8.88 -19.34 -16.48
CA ILE A 92 8.69 -18.54 -17.69
C ILE A 92 8.81 -17.06 -17.31
N VAL A 93 9.47 -16.28 -18.17
CA VAL A 93 9.70 -14.84 -17.97
C VAL A 93 8.98 -14.05 -19.06
N PHE A 94 8.17 -13.08 -18.63
CA PHE A 94 7.46 -12.11 -19.47
C PHE A 94 8.02 -10.70 -19.29
N GLY A 95 8.05 -9.92 -20.37
CA GLY A 95 8.57 -8.56 -20.38
C GLY A 95 10.00 -8.48 -19.88
N ARG A 96 10.29 -7.57 -18.94
CA ARG A 96 11.60 -7.40 -18.32
C ARG A 96 11.48 -7.57 -16.82
N CYS A 97 12.23 -8.51 -16.24
CA CYS A 97 12.15 -8.78 -14.82
C CYS A 97 13.47 -9.27 -14.21
N ARG A 98 13.74 -8.95 -12.93
CA ARG A 98 14.80 -9.64 -12.18
C ARG A 98 14.31 -11.01 -11.75
N THR A 99 15.07 -12.05 -12.11
CA THR A 99 14.78 -13.43 -11.72
C THR A 99 16.06 -14.18 -11.34
N SER A 100 15.87 -15.27 -10.62
CA SER A 100 16.84 -16.29 -10.29
C SER A 100 16.19 -17.64 -10.55
N GLY A 101 16.92 -18.72 -10.39
CA GLY A 101 16.35 -20.04 -10.53
C GLY A 101 17.23 -21.14 -9.94
N PRO A 102 16.92 -22.39 -10.28
CA PRO A 102 17.62 -23.54 -9.72
C PRO A 102 19.06 -23.60 -10.23
N VAL A 103 19.97 -23.97 -9.32
CA VAL A 103 21.34 -24.34 -9.66
C VAL A 103 21.32 -25.77 -10.21
N VAL A 104 21.65 -25.94 -11.49
CA VAL A 104 21.65 -27.24 -12.18
C VAL A 104 23.04 -27.88 -12.25
N PHE A 105 24.09 -27.10 -12.01
CA PHE A 105 25.46 -27.60 -11.98
C PHE A 105 26.30 -26.79 -11.02
N LEU A 106 27.15 -27.50 -10.27
CA LEU A 106 28.13 -26.93 -9.36
C LEU A 106 29.41 -27.77 -9.43
N HIS A 107 30.55 -27.12 -9.59
CA HIS A 107 31.83 -27.80 -9.61
C HIS A 107 32.94 -26.88 -9.09
N SER A 108 33.80 -27.37 -8.21
CA SER A 108 35.05 -26.70 -7.85
C SER A 108 36.17 -27.16 -8.77
N ALA A 109 37.07 -26.25 -9.12
CA ALA A 109 38.24 -26.52 -9.93
C ALA A 109 39.45 -25.75 -9.37
N THR A 110 40.64 -26.25 -9.71
CA THR A 110 41.90 -25.61 -9.32
C THR A 110 42.03 -24.23 -9.96
N ASP A 111 42.41 -23.21 -9.18
CA ASP A 111 42.65 -21.87 -9.74
C ASP A 111 44.04 -21.69 -10.35
N ASP A 112 44.23 -20.52 -10.98
CA ASP A 112 45.51 -20.12 -11.58
C ASP A 112 46.66 -20.01 -10.56
N GLU A 113 46.36 -20.05 -9.26
CA GLU A 113 47.32 -20.03 -8.14
C GLU A 113 47.57 -21.43 -7.56
N GLY A 114 47.04 -22.48 -8.19
CA GLY A 114 47.21 -23.87 -7.79
C GLY A 114 46.36 -24.28 -6.57
N ARG A 115 45.40 -23.46 -6.13
CA ARG A 115 44.46 -23.83 -5.06
C ARG A 115 43.39 -24.75 -5.62
N THR A 116 43.34 -25.99 -5.13
CA THR A 116 42.44 -27.06 -5.62
C THR A 116 40.95 -26.66 -5.68
N ASP A 117 40.48 -25.80 -4.77
CA ASP A 117 39.09 -25.28 -4.74
C ASP A 117 39.02 -23.76 -5.01
N GLY A 118 39.97 -23.23 -5.79
CA GLY A 118 40.09 -21.80 -6.03
C GLY A 118 39.04 -21.22 -6.98
N PHE A 119 38.53 -22.01 -7.93
CA PHE A 119 37.40 -21.65 -8.80
C PHE A 119 36.14 -22.43 -8.45
N LEU A 120 35.00 -21.75 -8.47
CA LEU A 120 33.67 -22.34 -8.37
C LEU A 120 32.86 -22.03 -9.62
N HIS A 121 32.42 -23.08 -10.30
CA HIS A 121 31.52 -23.01 -11.45
C HIS A 121 30.09 -23.25 -10.99
N VAL A 122 29.19 -22.34 -11.33
CA VAL A 122 27.77 -22.41 -10.98
C VAL A 122 26.94 -22.19 -12.26
N VAL A 123 25.99 -23.08 -12.53
CA VAL A 123 25.01 -22.89 -13.61
C VAL A 123 23.62 -22.70 -13.03
N VAL A 124 23.01 -21.56 -13.33
CA VAL A 124 21.66 -21.20 -12.88
C VAL A 124 20.74 -21.04 -14.09
N VAL A 125 19.64 -21.81 -14.13
CA VAL A 125 18.63 -21.68 -15.18
C VAL A 125 17.67 -20.56 -14.82
N LEU A 126 17.54 -19.56 -15.69
CA LEU A 126 16.70 -18.38 -15.46
C LEU A 126 15.30 -18.49 -16.09
N ALA A 127 15.20 -19.18 -17.24
CA ALA A 127 13.93 -19.38 -17.93
C ALA A 127 13.93 -20.68 -18.73
N ALA A 128 12.76 -21.32 -18.82
CA ALA A 128 12.54 -22.54 -19.58
C ALA A 128 12.07 -22.29 -21.03
N HIS A 129 12.54 -21.18 -21.60
CA HIS A 129 12.34 -20.81 -22.99
C HIS A 129 13.49 -19.91 -23.44
N ARG A 130 13.55 -19.63 -24.74
CA ARG A 130 14.45 -18.61 -25.30
C ARG A 130 14.08 -17.22 -24.78
N VAL A 131 15.08 -16.47 -24.37
CA VAL A 131 14.95 -15.08 -23.88
C VAL A 131 15.66 -14.12 -24.82
N ARG A 132 15.20 -12.88 -24.93
CA ARG A 132 15.84 -11.85 -25.75
C ARG A 132 17.25 -11.55 -25.27
N ALA A 133 17.38 -11.32 -23.97
CA ALA A 133 18.62 -10.86 -23.38
C ALA A 133 18.69 -11.19 -21.89
N ILE A 134 19.90 -11.44 -21.41
CA ILE A 134 20.24 -11.51 -19.99
C ILE A 134 21.15 -10.31 -19.71
N GLY A 135 20.64 -9.33 -18.99
CA GLY A 135 21.33 -8.09 -18.70
C GLY A 135 22.29 -8.20 -17.52
N GLU A 136 22.14 -7.27 -16.59
CA GLU A 136 22.93 -7.17 -15.38
C GLU A 136 22.69 -8.36 -14.45
N VAL A 137 23.77 -8.90 -13.89
CA VAL A 137 23.77 -10.03 -12.96
C VAL A 137 24.11 -9.50 -11.58
N PHE A 138 23.48 -10.05 -10.55
CA PHE A 138 23.62 -9.67 -9.17
C PHE A 138 24.03 -10.87 -8.32
N LEU A 139 24.97 -10.64 -7.41
CA LEU A 139 25.51 -11.59 -6.44
C LEU A 139 25.13 -11.10 -5.04
N ASN A 140 24.25 -11.84 -4.33
CA ASN A 140 23.71 -11.42 -3.03
C ASN A 140 23.15 -9.98 -3.00
N GLY A 141 22.53 -9.55 -4.09
CA GLY A 141 21.97 -8.20 -4.22
C GLY A 141 22.92 -7.16 -4.81
N THR A 142 24.24 -7.39 -4.83
CA THR A 142 25.21 -6.45 -5.44
C THR A 142 25.43 -6.76 -6.92
N ALA A 143 25.51 -5.71 -7.75
CA ALA A 143 25.80 -5.86 -9.18
C ALA A 143 27.16 -6.54 -9.43
N SER A 144 27.25 -7.36 -10.48
CA SER A 144 28.48 -8.04 -10.88
C SER A 144 29.59 -7.10 -11.35
N THR A 145 29.24 -5.84 -11.66
CA THR A 145 30.14 -4.77 -12.11
C THR A 145 30.77 -3.99 -10.95
N ASP A 146 30.38 -4.28 -9.71
CA ASP A 146 30.96 -3.65 -8.52
C ASP A 146 32.47 -3.92 -8.44
N ALA A 147 33.24 -2.91 -8.03
CA ALA A 147 34.70 -2.95 -7.94
C ALA A 147 35.22 -4.16 -7.15
N LYS A 148 34.47 -4.63 -6.14
CA LYS A 148 34.83 -5.78 -5.30
C LYS A 148 34.90 -7.12 -6.06
N PHE A 149 34.31 -7.19 -7.26
CA PHE A 149 34.28 -8.39 -8.08
C PHE A 149 35.25 -8.36 -9.28
N THR A 150 36.01 -7.27 -9.43
CA THR A 150 36.92 -7.07 -10.56
C THR A 150 37.95 -8.20 -10.65
N GLY A 151 38.01 -8.89 -11.79
CA GLY A 151 38.93 -10.02 -12.02
C GLY A 151 38.57 -11.32 -11.29
N LEU A 152 37.46 -11.35 -10.54
CA LEU A 152 37.03 -12.53 -9.77
C LEU A 152 35.87 -13.29 -10.42
N LEU A 153 35.23 -12.72 -11.45
CA LEU A 153 34.04 -13.27 -12.10
C LEU A 153 34.27 -13.51 -13.60
N ARG A 154 33.77 -14.62 -14.13
CA ARG A 154 33.44 -14.76 -15.56
C ARG A 154 31.97 -15.16 -15.67
N ILE A 155 31.21 -14.43 -16.49
CA ILE A 155 29.78 -14.65 -16.67
C ILE A 155 29.51 -14.93 -18.14
N ASP A 156 29.16 -16.16 -18.44
CA ASP A 156 28.74 -16.59 -19.75
C ASP A 156 27.21 -16.71 -19.77
N ARG A 157 26.59 -16.07 -20.77
CA ARG A 157 25.13 -15.96 -20.90
C ARG A 157 24.65 -16.85 -22.04
N ALA A 158 23.72 -17.75 -21.73
CA ALA A 158 23.06 -18.60 -22.71
C ALA A 158 21.60 -18.18 -22.82
N LEU A 159 21.17 -17.78 -24.01
CA LEU A 159 19.83 -17.22 -24.25
C LEU A 159 18.74 -18.30 -24.42
N GLY A 160 19.12 -19.57 -24.55
CA GLY A 160 18.18 -20.69 -24.64
C GLY A 160 17.71 -21.00 -26.06
N ASP A 161 18.54 -20.79 -27.07
CA ASP A 161 18.21 -21.18 -28.44
C ASP A 161 17.90 -22.68 -28.57
N PRO A 162 16.96 -23.08 -29.45
CA PRO A 162 16.69 -24.49 -29.71
C PRO A 162 17.94 -25.25 -30.18
N GLY A 163 18.82 -24.58 -30.92
CA GLY A 163 20.08 -25.12 -31.43
C GLY A 163 21.30 -24.88 -30.53
N GLN A 164 21.15 -24.32 -29.33
CA GLN A 164 22.27 -23.86 -28.50
C GLN A 164 23.32 -24.95 -28.27
N ALA A 165 24.60 -24.60 -28.42
CA ALA A 165 25.72 -25.48 -28.09
C ALA A 165 26.02 -25.46 -26.57
N ALA A 166 26.70 -26.48 -26.07
CA ALA A 166 27.23 -26.44 -24.71
C ALA A 166 28.20 -25.27 -24.55
N ASN A 167 28.24 -24.67 -23.37
CA ASN A 167 29.16 -23.58 -23.08
C ASN A 167 30.62 -24.08 -23.15
N ALA A 168 31.37 -23.59 -24.14
CA ALA A 168 32.74 -24.04 -24.40
C ALA A 168 33.68 -23.81 -23.20
N ASN A 169 33.53 -22.70 -22.48
CA ASN A 169 34.35 -22.40 -21.32
C ASN A 169 34.06 -23.36 -20.15
N LEU A 170 32.79 -23.72 -19.92
CA LEU A 170 32.44 -24.73 -18.91
C LEU A 170 32.97 -26.11 -19.29
N VAL A 171 32.91 -26.50 -20.57
CA VAL A 171 33.46 -27.77 -21.03
C VAL A 171 34.97 -27.83 -20.77
N ALA A 172 35.69 -26.75 -21.08
CA ALA A 172 37.13 -26.66 -20.87
C ALA A 172 37.53 -26.69 -19.39
N ASP A 173 36.83 -25.92 -18.55
CA ASP A 173 37.25 -25.67 -17.16
C ASP A 173 36.84 -26.78 -16.17
N THR A 174 35.91 -27.67 -16.55
CA THR A 174 35.32 -28.66 -15.61
C THR A 174 35.83 -30.09 -15.78
N GLY A 175 36.91 -30.29 -16.54
CA GLY A 175 37.56 -31.61 -16.66
C GLY A 175 36.63 -32.74 -17.14
N GLY A 176 35.62 -32.42 -17.95
CA GLY A 176 34.65 -33.37 -18.48
C GLY A 176 33.36 -33.56 -17.65
N GLN A 177 33.22 -32.91 -16.49
CA GLN A 177 31.97 -32.95 -15.71
C GLN A 177 30.83 -32.22 -16.43
N TRP A 178 31.15 -31.16 -17.17
CA TRP A 178 30.26 -30.57 -18.16
C TRP A 178 30.70 -30.98 -19.57
N THR A 179 29.89 -31.81 -20.25
CA THR A 179 30.23 -32.33 -21.58
C THR A 179 29.57 -31.52 -22.70
N ALA A 180 29.98 -31.77 -23.95
CA ALA A 180 29.33 -31.18 -25.13
C ALA A 180 27.84 -31.58 -25.27
N ALA A 181 27.39 -32.65 -24.60
CA ALA A 181 25.99 -33.06 -24.55
C ALA A 181 25.15 -32.17 -23.60
N HIS A 182 25.78 -31.52 -22.61
CA HIS A 182 25.11 -30.63 -21.65
C HIS A 182 24.87 -29.24 -22.29
N ARG A 183 23.90 -29.17 -23.20
CA ARG A 183 23.65 -27.99 -24.05
C ARG A 183 22.66 -26.99 -23.44
N GLY A 184 21.74 -27.47 -22.61
CA GLY A 184 20.64 -26.64 -22.09
C GLY A 184 19.74 -26.07 -23.20
N GLN A 185 19.47 -26.83 -24.26
CA GLN A 185 18.64 -26.38 -25.38
C GLN A 185 17.26 -25.92 -24.92
N GLY A 186 16.79 -24.78 -25.43
CA GLY A 186 15.49 -24.21 -25.02
C GLY A 186 15.48 -23.64 -23.59
N ARG A 187 16.62 -23.54 -22.91
CA ARG A 187 16.75 -22.99 -21.55
C ARG A 187 17.71 -21.82 -21.53
N ALA A 188 17.24 -20.67 -21.08
CA ALA A 188 18.12 -19.56 -20.78
C ALA A 188 18.81 -19.81 -19.44
N TYR A 189 20.14 -19.74 -19.40
CA TYR A 189 20.92 -19.97 -18.20
C TYR A 189 22.13 -19.05 -18.10
N LEU A 190 22.61 -18.87 -16.87
CA LEU A 190 23.87 -18.23 -16.54
C LEU A 190 24.88 -19.27 -16.14
N ALA A 191 26.04 -19.25 -16.77
CA ALA A 191 27.22 -19.99 -16.36
C ALA A 191 28.21 -19.00 -15.74
N VAL A 192 28.42 -19.11 -14.43
CA VAL A 192 29.26 -18.19 -13.66
C VAL A 192 30.46 -18.93 -13.09
N ARG A 193 31.66 -18.44 -13.37
CA ARG A 193 32.91 -18.84 -12.71
C ARG A 193 33.26 -17.79 -11.66
N LEU A 194 33.42 -18.22 -10.41
CA LEU A 194 33.80 -17.40 -9.27
C LEU A 194 35.19 -17.79 -8.80
N LYS A 195 36.12 -16.85 -8.68
CA LYS A 195 37.39 -17.04 -7.96
C LYS A 195 37.14 -16.79 -6.48
N LEU A 196 37.09 -17.84 -5.68
CA LEU A 196 36.74 -17.74 -4.26
C LEU A 196 37.89 -17.07 -3.48
N ARG A 197 37.63 -15.82 -3.07
CA ARG A 197 38.45 -15.00 -2.20
C ARG A 197 37.63 -14.63 -0.95
N PRO A 198 38.14 -14.86 0.27
CA PRO A 198 37.41 -14.56 1.51
C PRO A 198 36.95 -13.09 1.60
N GLU A 199 37.70 -12.17 1.01
CA GLU A 199 37.42 -10.73 1.03
C GLU A 199 36.19 -10.36 0.18
N ALA A 200 36.01 -11.03 -0.97
CA ALA A 200 34.91 -10.78 -1.89
C ALA A 200 33.68 -11.66 -1.62
N PHE A 201 33.88 -12.82 -0.99
CA PHE A 201 32.85 -13.83 -0.72
C PHE A 201 32.88 -14.33 0.73
N PRO A 202 32.66 -13.46 1.73
CA PRO A 202 32.78 -13.81 3.15
C PRO A 202 31.75 -14.86 3.61
N SER A 203 30.60 -14.94 2.93
CA SER A 203 29.52 -15.90 3.22
C SER A 203 29.54 -17.13 2.30
N GLY A 204 30.61 -17.34 1.53
CA GLY A 204 30.72 -18.45 0.58
C GLY A 204 30.03 -18.18 -0.77
N ALA A 205 29.51 -19.23 -1.40
CA ALA A 205 28.91 -19.15 -2.74
C ALA A 205 27.68 -18.22 -2.73
N PRO A 206 27.69 -17.11 -3.50
CA PRO A 206 26.61 -16.13 -3.49
C PRO A 206 25.37 -16.62 -4.22
N SER A 207 24.21 -16.08 -3.83
CA SER A 207 22.98 -16.19 -4.60
C SER A 207 23.08 -15.37 -5.90
N LEU A 208 22.75 -16.00 -7.02
CA LEU A 208 22.83 -15.40 -8.35
C LEU A 208 21.44 -15.00 -8.83
N SER A 209 21.28 -13.77 -9.32
CA SER A 209 20.05 -13.32 -10.00
C SER A 209 20.42 -12.40 -11.15
N ALA A 210 19.54 -12.22 -12.13
CA ALA A 210 19.79 -11.31 -13.25
C ALA A 210 18.53 -10.62 -13.75
N ILE A 211 18.70 -9.47 -14.38
CA ILE A 211 17.65 -8.83 -15.16
C ILE A 211 17.53 -9.57 -16.48
N VAL A 212 16.36 -10.14 -16.73
CA VAL A 212 16.05 -10.93 -17.93
C VAL A 212 14.98 -10.21 -18.72
N GLU A 213 15.24 -10.01 -20.01
CA GLU A 213 14.21 -9.69 -21.00
C GLU A 213 13.68 -11.01 -21.53
N GLY A 214 12.41 -11.31 -21.28
CA GLY A 214 11.74 -12.57 -21.52
C GLY A 214 11.64 -13.00 -22.99
N ALA A 215 10.55 -13.66 -23.35
CA ALA A 215 10.41 -14.27 -24.67
C ALA A 215 10.57 -13.27 -25.83
N ASP A 216 11.39 -13.64 -26.82
CA ASP A 216 11.63 -12.87 -28.06
C ASP A 216 10.95 -13.49 -29.30
N THR A 217 10.07 -14.47 -29.07
CA THR A 217 9.34 -15.21 -30.10
C THR A 217 7.86 -14.81 -30.15
N ILE A 218 7.54 -13.60 -29.69
CA ILE A 218 6.17 -13.09 -29.60
C ILE A 218 5.79 -12.47 -30.95
N LEU A 219 4.78 -13.03 -31.61
CA LEU A 219 4.22 -12.49 -32.85
C LEU A 219 3.22 -11.38 -32.53
N ASP A 220 3.40 -10.21 -33.13
CA ASP A 220 2.39 -9.15 -33.16
C ASP A 220 1.60 -9.23 -34.49
N PRO A 221 0.33 -9.66 -34.47
CA PRO A 221 -0.47 -9.81 -35.68
C PRO A 221 -0.80 -8.46 -36.35
N ARG A 222 -0.64 -7.33 -35.67
CA ARG A 222 -0.87 -6.00 -36.26
C ARG A 222 0.20 -5.61 -37.27
N THR A 223 1.42 -6.07 -37.04
CA THR A 223 2.59 -5.70 -37.84
C THR A 223 3.21 -6.90 -38.56
N GLY A 224 2.90 -8.13 -38.15
CA GLY A 224 3.52 -9.36 -38.62
C GLY A 224 4.93 -9.59 -38.04
N ALA A 225 5.43 -8.70 -37.18
CA ALA A 225 6.74 -8.82 -36.58
C ALA A 225 6.76 -9.86 -35.45
N THR A 226 7.82 -10.65 -35.39
CA THR A 226 8.10 -11.55 -34.25
C THR A 226 9.29 -10.99 -33.48
N GLY A 227 9.13 -10.81 -32.17
CA GLY A 227 10.19 -10.25 -31.33
C GLY A 227 9.83 -10.27 -29.85
N TRP A 228 10.57 -9.50 -29.07
CA TRP A 228 10.25 -9.26 -27.67
C TRP A 228 9.14 -8.24 -27.52
N SER A 229 8.24 -8.49 -26.57
CA SER A 229 7.17 -7.58 -26.20
C SER A 229 6.86 -7.72 -24.72
N ASP A 230 6.48 -6.60 -24.11
CA ASP A 230 5.93 -6.47 -22.76
C ASP A 230 4.40 -6.19 -22.79
N ASN A 231 3.77 -6.27 -23.97
CA ASN A 231 2.33 -6.13 -24.12
C ASN A 231 1.62 -7.39 -23.59
N PRO A 232 0.75 -7.27 -22.57
CA PRO A 232 0.11 -8.42 -21.92
C PRO A 232 -0.78 -9.24 -22.85
N ALA A 233 -1.47 -8.63 -23.81
CA ALA A 233 -2.32 -9.34 -24.77
C ALA A 233 -1.47 -10.23 -25.70
N LEU A 234 -0.36 -9.71 -26.21
CA LEU A 234 0.57 -10.47 -27.07
C LEU A 234 1.30 -11.57 -26.28
N CYS A 235 1.75 -11.27 -25.06
CA CYS A 235 2.34 -12.26 -24.16
C CYS A 235 1.36 -13.39 -23.82
N LEU A 236 0.07 -13.08 -23.64
CA LEU A 236 -0.96 -14.09 -23.42
C LEU A 236 -1.17 -14.95 -24.68
N ALA A 237 -1.25 -14.36 -25.87
CA ALA A 237 -1.36 -15.13 -27.12
C ALA A 237 -0.16 -16.07 -27.34
N TRP A 238 1.05 -15.59 -27.05
CA TRP A 238 2.27 -16.42 -27.07
C TRP A 238 2.19 -17.56 -26.05
N TYR A 239 1.72 -17.29 -24.83
CA TYR A 239 1.51 -18.33 -23.83
C TYR A 239 0.47 -19.37 -24.29
N LEU A 240 -0.66 -18.95 -24.85
CA LEU A 240 -1.71 -19.85 -25.35
C LEU A 240 -1.20 -20.81 -26.42
N THR A 241 -0.38 -20.31 -27.35
CA THR A 241 0.18 -21.09 -28.47
C THR A 241 1.42 -21.90 -28.12
N SER A 242 2.10 -21.56 -27.02
CA SER A 242 3.31 -22.27 -26.59
C SER A 242 3.07 -23.75 -26.23
N PRO A 243 4.08 -24.64 -26.42
CA PRO A 243 3.99 -26.06 -26.06
C PRO A 243 3.70 -26.32 -24.58
N PHE A 244 4.14 -25.42 -23.70
CA PHE A 244 3.98 -25.52 -22.25
C PHE A 244 2.72 -24.81 -21.72
N GLY A 245 2.11 -23.94 -22.51
CA GLY A 245 0.83 -23.30 -22.20
C GLY A 245 -0.35 -24.13 -22.67
N TRP A 246 -1.27 -23.54 -23.43
CA TRP A 246 -2.49 -24.23 -23.86
C TRP A 246 -2.33 -25.08 -25.12
N ARG A 247 -1.23 -24.89 -25.86
CA ARG A 247 -0.99 -25.56 -27.16
C ARG A 247 -2.09 -25.29 -28.18
N ALA A 248 -2.72 -24.11 -28.09
CA ALA A 248 -3.72 -23.67 -29.05
C ALA A 248 -3.04 -23.41 -30.41
N ALA A 249 -3.76 -23.64 -31.51
CA ALA A 249 -3.30 -23.17 -32.81
C ALA A 249 -3.53 -21.65 -32.90
N TRP A 250 -2.73 -20.95 -33.71
CA TRP A 250 -2.99 -19.54 -34.01
C TRP A 250 -4.37 -19.32 -34.65
N ALA A 251 -4.87 -20.32 -35.39
CA ALA A 251 -6.23 -20.31 -35.97
C ALA A 251 -7.35 -20.37 -34.91
N ASP A 252 -7.03 -20.81 -33.69
CA ASP A 252 -7.97 -20.84 -32.57
C ASP A 252 -8.05 -19.48 -31.85
N ILE A 253 -7.15 -18.54 -32.14
CA ILE A 253 -7.16 -17.20 -31.55
C ILE A 253 -7.88 -16.24 -32.49
N ASP A 254 -8.83 -15.48 -31.96
CA ASP A 254 -9.46 -14.39 -32.71
C ASP A 254 -8.48 -13.21 -32.86
N LEU A 255 -7.90 -13.08 -34.06
CA LEU A 255 -6.92 -12.03 -34.35
C LEU A 255 -7.49 -10.61 -34.20
N PRO A 256 -8.73 -10.29 -34.65
CA PRO A 256 -9.30 -8.96 -34.42
C PRO A 256 -9.40 -8.59 -32.93
N ALA A 257 -9.86 -9.50 -32.07
CA ALA A 257 -9.91 -9.27 -30.62
C ALA A 257 -8.51 -9.08 -30.03
N LEU A 258 -7.54 -9.92 -30.42
CA LEU A 258 -6.15 -9.79 -29.99
C LEU A 258 -5.53 -8.45 -30.41
N MET A 259 -5.73 -8.02 -31.66
CA MET A 259 -5.22 -6.74 -32.17
C MET A 259 -5.84 -5.55 -31.43
N ALA A 260 -7.16 -5.60 -31.16
CA ALA A 260 -7.84 -4.57 -30.38
C ALA A 260 -7.31 -4.50 -28.94
N ALA A 261 -7.15 -5.65 -28.27
CA ALA A 261 -6.58 -5.72 -26.94
C ALA A 261 -5.13 -5.21 -26.90
N ALA A 262 -4.32 -5.56 -27.90
CA ALA A 262 -2.94 -5.08 -28.02
C ALA A 262 -2.89 -3.55 -28.19
N ASN A 263 -3.77 -2.97 -29.00
CA ASN A 263 -3.88 -1.51 -29.16
C ASN A 263 -4.25 -0.81 -27.85
N ILE A 264 -5.23 -1.34 -27.10
CA ILE A 264 -5.62 -0.79 -25.79
C ILE A 264 -4.44 -0.81 -24.81
N CYS A 265 -3.68 -1.91 -24.76
CA CYS A 265 -2.52 -2.01 -23.88
C CYS A 265 -1.43 -0.98 -24.23
N ASP A 266 -1.31 -0.61 -25.50
CA ASP A 266 -0.29 0.30 -26.03
C ASP A 266 -0.67 1.78 -25.94
N GLU A 267 -1.90 2.10 -25.53
CA GLU A 267 -2.33 3.47 -25.31
C GLU A 267 -1.38 4.18 -24.34
N ILE A 268 -0.96 5.39 -24.70
CA ILE A 268 -0.05 6.19 -23.89
C ILE A 268 -0.86 6.94 -22.84
N MET A 269 -0.41 6.82 -21.61
CA MET A 269 -1.08 7.36 -20.44
C MET A 269 -0.10 8.23 -19.64
N GLY A 270 -0.52 9.46 -19.34
CA GLY A 270 0.27 10.37 -18.52
C GLY A 270 0.46 9.86 -17.09
N ARG A 271 1.53 10.33 -16.47
CA ARG A 271 1.87 10.15 -15.06
C ARG A 271 1.93 11.51 -14.35
N ARG A 272 1.82 11.50 -13.03
CA ARG A 272 1.88 12.70 -12.20
C ARG A 272 3.21 13.45 -12.31
N ASP A 273 4.30 12.74 -12.56
CA ASP A 273 5.64 13.30 -12.74
C ASP A 273 5.84 13.99 -14.12
N GLY A 274 4.80 14.05 -14.95
CA GLY A 274 4.86 14.64 -16.29
C GLY A 274 5.39 13.70 -17.37
N THR A 275 5.76 12.46 -17.02
CA THR A 275 6.14 11.42 -17.99
C THR A 275 4.90 10.66 -18.48
N ALA A 276 5.10 9.71 -19.40
CA ALA A 276 4.02 8.85 -19.87
C ALA A 276 4.49 7.39 -19.97
N GLU A 277 3.55 6.47 -19.78
CA GLU A 277 3.78 5.03 -19.96
C GLU A 277 2.62 4.39 -20.74
N ARG A 278 2.85 3.20 -21.29
CA ARG A 278 1.78 2.38 -21.86
C ARG A 278 0.72 2.06 -20.79
N ARG A 279 -0.54 1.90 -21.20
CA ARG A 279 -1.68 1.63 -20.32
C ARG A 279 -1.46 0.35 -19.52
N TYR A 280 -1.03 -0.72 -20.18
CA TYR A 280 -0.78 -2.01 -19.53
C TYR A 280 0.53 -2.62 -20.00
N THR A 281 1.28 -3.18 -19.06
CA THR A 281 2.53 -3.92 -19.31
C THR A 281 2.57 -5.17 -18.46
N VAL A 282 3.24 -6.21 -18.93
CA VAL A 282 3.51 -7.44 -18.17
C VAL A 282 5.00 -7.63 -18.00
N ASN A 283 5.46 -7.66 -16.76
CA ASN A 283 6.86 -7.71 -16.38
C ASN A 283 7.03 -8.60 -15.15
N GLY A 284 7.44 -9.85 -15.36
CA GLY A 284 7.55 -10.78 -14.25
C GLY A 284 7.80 -12.21 -14.71
N ALA A 285 7.94 -13.09 -13.74
CA ALA A 285 8.16 -14.50 -13.98
C ALA A 285 7.09 -15.33 -13.28
N VAL A 286 6.68 -16.42 -13.92
CA VAL A 286 5.70 -17.38 -13.41
C VAL A 286 6.28 -18.78 -13.46
N THR A 287 5.78 -19.66 -12.60
CA THR A 287 6.25 -21.04 -12.55
C THR A 287 5.20 -21.97 -13.13
N LEU A 288 5.61 -22.95 -13.95
CA LEU A 288 4.71 -23.86 -14.65
C LEU A 288 3.88 -24.77 -13.73
N GLY A 289 4.29 -24.99 -12.48
CA GLY A 289 3.49 -25.75 -11.51
C GLY A 289 2.32 -24.97 -10.91
N GLU A 290 2.22 -23.65 -11.13
CA GLU A 290 1.04 -22.87 -10.73
C GLU A 290 -0.24 -23.30 -11.48
N GLY A 291 -0.08 -23.96 -12.63
CA GLY A 291 -1.18 -24.42 -13.47
C GLY A 291 -1.65 -23.35 -14.48
N LYS A 292 -2.18 -23.83 -15.61
CA LYS A 292 -2.47 -22.99 -16.78
C LYS A 292 -3.50 -21.89 -16.52
N ILE A 293 -4.54 -22.19 -15.75
CA ILE A 293 -5.60 -21.23 -15.42
C ILE A 293 -5.06 -20.13 -14.50
N ALA A 294 -4.21 -20.46 -13.52
CA ALA A 294 -3.64 -19.47 -12.61
C ALA A 294 -2.70 -18.50 -13.34
N ILE A 295 -1.82 -19.02 -14.20
CA ILE A 295 -0.93 -18.22 -15.05
C ILE A 295 -1.76 -17.30 -15.97
N THR A 296 -2.78 -17.85 -16.63
CA THR A 296 -3.68 -17.08 -17.50
C THR A 296 -4.36 -15.94 -16.73
N ARG A 297 -4.85 -16.19 -15.52
CA ARG A 297 -5.46 -15.17 -14.66
C ARG A 297 -4.49 -14.05 -14.29
N LYS A 298 -3.22 -14.38 -13.98
CA LYS A 298 -2.18 -13.39 -13.68
C LYS A 298 -1.88 -12.50 -14.89
N LEU A 299 -1.81 -13.09 -16.09
CA LEU A 299 -1.59 -12.34 -17.35
C LEU A 299 -2.77 -11.40 -17.65
N VAL A 300 -4.00 -11.90 -17.50
CA VAL A 300 -5.22 -11.12 -17.72
C VAL A 300 -5.39 -10.00 -16.69
N ALA A 301 -5.02 -10.25 -15.42
CA ALA A 301 -5.05 -9.26 -14.35
C ALA A 301 -4.13 -8.06 -14.61
N ALA A 302 -2.99 -8.28 -15.26
CA ALA A 302 -2.05 -7.20 -15.64
C ALA A 302 -2.63 -6.18 -16.63
N MET A 303 -3.75 -6.51 -17.30
CA MET A 303 -4.44 -5.64 -18.26
C MET A 303 -5.91 -5.37 -17.92
N ALA A 304 -6.35 -5.63 -16.68
CA ALA A 304 -7.76 -5.54 -16.26
C ALA A 304 -8.75 -6.22 -17.25
N GLY A 305 -8.30 -7.29 -17.89
CA GLY A 305 -8.96 -7.86 -19.05
C GLY A 305 -9.79 -9.12 -18.76
N ALA A 306 -10.08 -9.84 -19.84
CA ALA A 306 -10.65 -11.18 -19.80
C ALA A 306 -10.12 -12.05 -20.95
N LEU A 307 -10.00 -13.35 -20.72
CA LEU A 307 -9.92 -14.36 -21.78
C LEU A 307 -11.27 -15.07 -21.86
N VAL A 308 -11.91 -15.02 -23.02
CA VAL A 308 -13.20 -15.66 -23.27
C VAL A 308 -13.00 -16.78 -24.27
N VAL A 309 -13.49 -17.98 -23.95
CA VAL A 309 -13.49 -19.12 -24.89
C VAL A 309 -14.91 -19.34 -25.38
N SER A 310 -15.12 -19.17 -26.68
CA SER A 310 -16.44 -19.36 -27.33
C SER A 310 -16.27 -19.95 -28.72
N GLY A 311 -17.12 -20.92 -29.07
CA GLY A 311 -17.08 -21.59 -30.38
C GLY A 311 -15.74 -22.27 -30.70
N GLY A 312 -15.01 -22.73 -29.68
CA GLY A 312 -13.67 -23.32 -29.83
C GLY A 312 -12.55 -22.31 -30.09
N ARG A 313 -12.83 -21.00 -30.03
CA ARG A 313 -11.84 -19.93 -30.20
C ARG A 313 -11.60 -19.14 -28.92
N PHE A 314 -10.40 -18.59 -28.81
CA PHE A 314 -9.94 -17.72 -27.75
C PHE A 314 -10.07 -16.25 -28.15
N TYR A 315 -10.81 -15.49 -27.35
CA TYR A 315 -10.97 -14.04 -27.48
C TYR A 315 -10.23 -13.38 -26.31
N ILE A 316 -9.19 -12.62 -26.64
CA ILE A 316 -8.38 -11.89 -25.66
C ILE A 316 -8.90 -10.46 -25.60
N HIS A 317 -9.24 -10.00 -24.40
CA HIS A 317 -9.70 -8.63 -24.18
C HIS A 317 -8.85 -7.93 -23.13
N ALA A 318 -8.49 -6.67 -23.41
CA ALA A 318 -7.93 -5.75 -22.42
C ALA A 318 -9.04 -4.90 -21.79
N GLY A 319 -8.79 -4.37 -20.59
CA GLY A 319 -9.71 -3.49 -19.88
C GLY A 319 -9.81 -2.12 -20.55
N ALA A 320 -10.99 -1.80 -21.08
CA ALA A 320 -11.32 -0.52 -21.69
C ALA A 320 -12.85 -0.35 -21.73
N PRO A 321 -13.35 0.88 -21.95
CA PRO A 321 -14.77 1.12 -22.17
C PRO A 321 -15.30 0.18 -23.25
N ALA A 322 -16.37 -0.55 -22.94
CA ALA A 322 -17.01 -1.42 -23.93
C ALA A 322 -17.73 -0.55 -24.97
N LEU A 323 -17.44 -0.77 -26.25
CA LEU A 323 -18.32 -0.29 -27.31
C LEU A 323 -19.54 -1.23 -27.38
N PRO A 324 -20.77 -0.70 -27.50
CA PRO A 324 -21.96 -1.53 -27.55
C PRO A 324 -21.98 -2.34 -28.86
N ALA A 325 -21.87 -3.65 -28.73
CA ALA A 325 -22.02 -4.61 -29.84
C ALA A 325 -23.49 -4.81 -30.24
N ALA A 326 -24.42 -4.58 -29.31
CA ALA A 326 -25.85 -4.63 -29.55
C ALA A 326 -26.61 -3.74 -28.58
N THR A 327 -27.81 -3.32 -28.99
CA THR A 327 -28.83 -2.75 -28.10
C THR A 327 -29.86 -3.84 -27.82
N LEU A 328 -30.04 -4.18 -26.54
CA LEU A 328 -31.04 -5.13 -26.07
C LEU A 328 -32.31 -4.36 -25.72
N THR A 329 -33.40 -4.72 -26.40
CA THR A 329 -34.71 -4.08 -26.26
C THR A 329 -35.73 -5.06 -25.70
N SER A 330 -36.97 -4.59 -25.47
CA SER A 330 -38.06 -5.46 -25.03
C SER A 330 -38.37 -6.59 -26.02
N ASP A 331 -38.08 -6.41 -27.32
CA ASP A 331 -38.29 -7.43 -28.36
C ASP A 331 -37.30 -8.60 -28.27
N ASP A 332 -36.17 -8.39 -27.60
CA ASP A 332 -35.17 -9.43 -27.37
C ASP A 332 -35.53 -10.34 -26.20
N LEU A 333 -36.61 -10.04 -25.46
CA LEU A 333 -37.03 -10.81 -24.29
C LEU A 333 -37.77 -12.09 -24.68
N ARG A 334 -37.45 -13.14 -23.95
CA ARG A 334 -38.15 -14.42 -23.96
C ARG A 334 -38.94 -14.65 -22.67
N GLY A 335 -38.56 -13.98 -21.59
CA GLY A 335 -39.15 -14.13 -20.27
C GLY A 335 -38.78 -12.96 -19.37
N ASP A 336 -38.83 -13.21 -18.06
CA ASP A 336 -38.65 -12.18 -17.05
C ASP A 336 -37.23 -11.60 -17.04
N VAL A 337 -37.15 -10.33 -16.62
CA VAL A 337 -35.90 -9.62 -16.36
C VAL A 337 -35.80 -9.33 -14.87
N THR A 338 -34.73 -9.79 -14.25
CA THR A 338 -34.44 -9.51 -12.84
C THR A 338 -33.31 -8.50 -12.75
N ILE A 339 -33.55 -7.39 -12.05
CA ILE A 339 -32.56 -6.33 -11.85
C ILE A 339 -32.24 -6.24 -10.37
N VAL A 340 -30.97 -6.42 -10.05
CA VAL A 340 -30.43 -6.25 -8.72
C VAL A 340 -29.70 -4.91 -8.70
N GLY A 341 -30.30 -3.90 -8.07
CA GLY A 341 -29.74 -2.55 -8.01
C GLY A 341 -28.68 -2.34 -6.94
N SER A 342 -28.46 -3.33 -6.07
CA SER A 342 -27.52 -3.20 -4.96
C SER A 342 -26.84 -4.52 -4.65
N ARG A 343 -25.54 -4.46 -4.43
CA ARG A 343 -24.71 -5.60 -4.05
C ARG A 343 -24.72 -5.75 -2.51
N PRO A 344 -24.62 -6.97 -1.96
CA PRO A 344 -24.52 -7.16 -0.51
C PRO A 344 -23.35 -6.38 0.09
N ARG A 345 -23.56 -5.74 1.25
CA ARG A 345 -22.53 -4.92 1.94
C ARG A 345 -21.20 -5.67 2.17
N ARG A 346 -21.25 -6.99 2.40
CA ARG A 346 -20.06 -7.84 2.58
C ARG A 346 -19.13 -7.89 1.35
N ASP A 347 -19.66 -7.59 0.16
CA ASP A 347 -18.93 -7.65 -1.10
C ASP A 347 -18.55 -6.25 -1.63
N LEU A 348 -18.98 -5.20 -0.91
CA LEU A 348 -18.62 -3.81 -1.19
C LEU A 348 -17.33 -3.44 -0.46
N PHE A 349 -16.47 -2.68 -1.14
CA PHE A 349 -15.26 -2.10 -0.56
C PHE A 349 -15.08 -0.67 -1.06
N ASN A 350 -14.55 0.22 -0.22
CA ASN A 350 -14.32 1.64 -0.54
C ASN A 350 -12.84 2.01 -0.61
N GLY A 351 -11.97 1.03 -0.33
CA GLY A 351 -10.54 1.14 -0.53
C GLY A 351 -9.93 -0.13 -1.11
N VAL A 352 -8.78 0.04 -1.76
CA VAL A 352 -7.98 -1.05 -2.33
C VAL A 352 -6.55 -0.87 -1.87
N ARG A 353 -5.91 -1.98 -1.50
CA ARG A 353 -4.48 -2.08 -1.23
C ARG A 353 -3.89 -3.07 -2.22
N ALA A 354 -2.70 -2.80 -2.72
CA ALA A 354 -2.07 -3.67 -3.68
C ALA A 354 -0.58 -3.83 -3.44
N VAL A 355 -0.09 -5.05 -3.63
CA VAL A 355 1.35 -5.36 -3.65
C VAL A 355 1.80 -5.54 -5.09
N TYR A 356 2.94 -4.96 -5.45
CA TYR A 356 3.56 -5.08 -6.78
C TYR A 356 5.09 -5.18 -6.66
N VAL A 357 5.79 -5.29 -7.78
CA VAL A 357 7.25 -5.46 -7.76
C VAL A 357 7.92 -4.21 -8.27
N GLU A 358 8.64 -3.48 -7.42
CA GLU A 358 9.23 -2.19 -7.78
C GLU A 358 10.70 -2.34 -8.23
N PRO A 359 11.06 -2.01 -9.48
CA PRO A 359 12.45 -2.02 -9.94
C PRO A 359 13.37 -1.09 -9.14
N ALA A 360 12.88 0.07 -8.71
CA ALA A 360 13.66 1.02 -7.90
C ALA A 360 13.96 0.49 -6.48
N ALA A 361 13.10 -0.37 -5.94
CA ALA A 361 13.29 -1.07 -4.67
C ALA A 361 14.03 -2.42 -4.87
N ALA A 362 14.99 -2.44 -5.79
CA ALA A 362 15.79 -3.61 -6.14
C ALA A 362 14.98 -4.87 -6.56
N TRP A 363 13.80 -4.66 -7.16
CA TRP A 363 12.85 -5.69 -7.58
C TRP A 363 12.21 -6.48 -6.43
N GLN A 364 12.07 -5.84 -5.26
CA GLN A 364 11.37 -6.42 -4.11
C GLN A 364 9.86 -6.16 -4.20
N PRO A 365 9.03 -7.09 -3.66
CA PRO A 365 7.61 -6.83 -3.44
C PRO A 365 7.44 -5.59 -2.54
N THR A 366 6.65 -4.63 -3.01
CA THR A 366 6.43 -3.33 -2.37
C THR A 366 4.94 -3.00 -2.39
N ASP A 367 4.45 -2.37 -1.33
CA ASP A 367 3.07 -1.91 -1.25
C ASP A 367 2.87 -0.64 -2.09
N ALA A 368 1.88 -0.67 -2.99
CA ALA A 368 1.40 0.52 -3.66
C ALA A 368 0.69 1.45 -2.66
N PRO A 369 0.70 2.78 -2.88
CA PRO A 369 -0.07 3.71 -2.07
C PRO A 369 -1.53 3.27 -1.98
N PRO A 370 -2.10 3.10 -0.77
CA PRO A 370 -3.46 2.60 -0.63
C PRO A 370 -4.43 3.57 -1.30
N LEU A 371 -5.40 3.05 -2.05
CA LEU A 371 -6.52 3.83 -2.59
C LEU A 371 -7.66 3.79 -1.60
N LEU A 372 -8.16 4.94 -1.18
CA LEU A 372 -9.36 5.09 -0.35
C LEU A 372 -10.16 6.26 -0.92
N ALA A 373 -11.41 6.00 -1.27
CA ALA A 373 -12.31 6.97 -1.87
C ALA A 373 -13.23 7.55 -0.79
N SER A 374 -13.03 8.83 -0.43
CA SER A 374 -13.72 9.47 0.69
C SER A 374 -15.23 9.54 0.49
N ASN A 375 -15.71 9.73 -0.74
CA ASN A 375 -17.12 9.68 -1.09
C ASN A 375 -17.76 8.33 -0.72
N TYR A 376 -17.11 7.21 -1.08
CA TYR A 376 -17.62 5.88 -0.75
C TYR A 376 -17.52 5.54 0.75
N VAL A 377 -16.52 6.09 1.45
CA VAL A 377 -16.45 5.99 2.92
C VAL A 377 -17.65 6.68 3.56
N THR A 378 -18.01 7.88 3.10
CA THR A 378 -19.19 8.61 3.59
C THR A 378 -20.48 7.84 3.29
N GLU A 379 -20.65 7.31 2.07
CA GLU A 379 -21.80 6.48 1.70
C GLU A 379 -21.93 5.22 2.55
N ASP A 380 -20.80 4.62 2.97
CA ASP A 380 -20.78 3.40 3.78
C ASP A 380 -20.87 3.66 5.30
N GLY A 381 -21.17 4.89 5.72
CA GLY A 381 -21.35 5.24 7.14
C GLY A 381 -20.05 5.58 7.87
N GLY A 382 -19.00 6.02 7.15
CA GLY A 382 -17.72 6.45 7.70
C GLY A 382 -16.69 5.33 7.92
N GLU A 383 -17.00 4.09 7.53
CA GLU A 383 -16.14 2.93 7.72
C GLU A 383 -15.20 2.72 6.52
N ALA A 384 -13.91 2.48 6.76
CA ALA A 384 -12.95 2.17 5.70
C ALA A 384 -12.85 0.65 5.49
N ILE A 385 -13.36 0.18 4.35
CA ILE A 385 -13.44 -1.23 3.94
C ILE A 385 -12.44 -1.46 2.80
N TYR A 386 -11.35 -2.15 3.11
CA TYR A 386 -10.27 -2.42 2.15
C TYR A 386 -10.37 -3.79 1.50
N ARG A 387 -10.03 -3.85 0.21
CA ARG A 387 -9.73 -5.08 -0.53
C ARG A 387 -8.25 -5.16 -0.83
N ASP A 388 -7.61 -6.27 -0.46
CA ASP A 388 -6.20 -6.52 -0.79
C ASP A 388 -6.07 -7.23 -2.15
N MET A 389 -5.11 -6.79 -2.94
CA MET A 389 -4.79 -7.29 -4.28
C MET A 389 -3.28 -7.46 -4.46
N GLU A 390 -2.91 -8.26 -5.44
CA GLU A 390 -1.51 -8.56 -5.78
C GLU A 390 -1.33 -8.53 -7.30
N PHE A 391 -0.32 -7.78 -7.75
CA PHE A 391 0.02 -7.66 -9.17
C PHE A 391 1.49 -8.08 -9.38
N PRO A 392 1.80 -9.40 -9.29
CA PRO A 392 3.18 -9.89 -9.32
C PRO A 392 3.87 -9.72 -10.68
N LEU A 393 3.10 -9.42 -11.74
CA LEU A 393 3.59 -9.19 -13.09
C LEU A 393 3.57 -7.70 -13.48
N THR A 394 3.40 -6.79 -12.53
CA THR A 394 3.35 -5.35 -12.80
C THR A 394 4.46 -4.65 -12.02
N THR A 395 5.20 -3.80 -12.72
CA THR A 395 6.40 -3.13 -12.19
C THR A 395 6.27 -1.63 -12.00
N SER A 396 5.18 -1.03 -12.49
CA SER A 396 4.93 0.40 -12.39
C SER A 396 3.86 0.68 -11.35
N ALA A 397 4.18 1.56 -10.38
CA ALA A 397 3.24 2.01 -9.36
C ALA A 397 2.00 2.69 -9.96
N ALA A 398 2.18 3.52 -11.00
CA ALA A 398 1.09 4.22 -11.66
C ALA A 398 0.14 3.23 -12.38
N THR A 399 0.69 2.20 -13.02
CA THR A 399 -0.10 1.12 -13.60
C THR A 399 -0.92 0.38 -12.54
N VAL A 400 -0.34 0.07 -11.38
CA VAL A 400 -1.06 -0.61 -10.29
C VAL A 400 -2.16 0.26 -9.71
N GLN A 401 -1.92 1.55 -9.49
CA GLN A 401 -2.96 2.48 -9.01
C GLN A 401 -4.14 2.60 -10.00
N ARG A 402 -3.88 2.56 -11.31
CA ARG A 402 -4.95 2.46 -12.33
C ARG A 402 -5.77 1.19 -12.18
N LEU A 403 -5.11 0.04 -12.04
CA LEU A 403 -5.79 -1.25 -11.84
C LEU A 403 -6.63 -1.25 -10.55
N MET A 404 -6.13 -0.65 -9.46
CA MET A 404 -6.85 -0.48 -8.20
C MET A 404 -8.09 0.39 -8.36
N LYS A 405 -7.99 1.52 -9.08
CA LYS A 405 -9.12 2.41 -9.37
C LYS A 405 -10.19 1.69 -10.18
N ILE A 406 -9.78 1.00 -11.25
CA ILE A 406 -10.68 0.23 -12.12
C ILE A 406 -11.47 -0.79 -11.28
N GLU A 407 -10.80 -1.56 -10.43
CA GLU A 407 -11.47 -2.59 -9.62
C GLU A 407 -12.45 -1.98 -8.60
N LEU A 408 -12.07 -0.86 -7.95
CA LEU A 408 -12.94 -0.13 -7.03
C LEU A 408 -14.18 0.42 -7.72
N GLU A 409 -14.00 1.14 -8.82
CA GLU A 409 -15.09 1.78 -9.55
C GLU A 409 -16.04 0.74 -10.16
N ARG A 410 -15.51 -0.38 -10.70
CA ARG A 410 -16.34 -1.48 -11.19
C ARG A 410 -17.13 -2.16 -10.09
N ASN A 411 -16.56 -2.33 -8.89
CA ASN A 411 -17.32 -2.88 -7.75
C ASN A 411 -18.46 -1.93 -7.33
N ARG A 412 -18.25 -0.63 -7.46
CA ARG A 412 -19.23 0.42 -7.09
C ARG A 412 -20.33 0.62 -8.12
N ARG A 413 -20.16 0.15 -9.36
CA ARG A 413 -21.27 -0.03 -10.32
C ARG A 413 -22.03 -1.33 -9.99
N GLN A 414 -22.95 -1.22 -9.03
CA GLN A 414 -23.58 -2.37 -8.37
C GLN A 414 -24.71 -3.02 -9.17
N ARG A 415 -25.22 -2.37 -10.22
CA ARG A 415 -26.40 -2.83 -10.93
C ARG A 415 -26.07 -4.06 -11.77
N GLU A 416 -26.77 -5.15 -11.49
CA GLU A 416 -26.69 -6.41 -12.23
C GLU A 416 -28.06 -6.75 -12.82
N VAL A 417 -28.07 -7.25 -14.05
CA VAL A 417 -29.29 -7.63 -14.76
C VAL A 417 -29.17 -9.07 -15.22
N ALA A 418 -30.12 -9.90 -14.79
CA ALA A 418 -30.35 -11.22 -15.35
C ALA A 418 -31.51 -11.12 -16.35
N MET A 419 -31.20 -11.37 -17.62
CA MET A 419 -32.15 -11.25 -18.72
C MET A 419 -32.31 -12.59 -19.43
N GLN A 420 -33.55 -13.06 -19.56
CA GLN A 420 -33.89 -14.20 -20.42
C GLN A 420 -34.16 -13.70 -21.83
N ALA A 421 -33.15 -13.78 -22.69
CA ALA A 421 -33.22 -13.31 -24.06
C ALA A 421 -33.61 -14.43 -25.04
N ASN A 422 -34.15 -14.05 -26.18
CA ASN A 422 -34.42 -14.96 -27.30
C ASN A 422 -33.11 -15.28 -28.06
N LEU A 423 -33.20 -15.98 -29.19
CA LEU A 423 -32.01 -16.41 -29.96
C LEU A 423 -31.27 -15.25 -30.65
N SER A 424 -31.81 -14.03 -30.67
CA SER A 424 -31.08 -12.82 -31.15
C SER A 424 -29.81 -12.58 -30.34
N ALA A 425 -29.81 -12.96 -29.06
CA ALA A 425 -28.68 -12.84 -28.14
C ALA A 425 -27.60 -13.93 -28.34
N LEU A 426 -27.81 -14.91 -29.22
CA LEU A 426 -26.81 -15.93 -29.55
C LEU A 426 -25.52 -15.31 -30.13
N ARG A 427 -25.63 -14.14 -30.75
CA ARG A 427 -24.48 -13.37 -31.28
C ARG A 427 -23.57 -12.77 -30.20
N LEU A 428 -24.07 -12.64 -28.97
CA LEU A 428 -23.35 -12.03 -27.87
C LEU A 428 -22.44 -13.06 -27.20
N ARG A 429 -21.29 -12.58 -26.73
CA ARG A 429 -20.35 -13.36 -25.94
C ARG A 429 -20.12 -12.67 -24.60
N PRO A 430 -19.63 -13.42 -23.60
CA PRO A 430 -19.10 -12.76 -22.41
C PRO A 430 -18.05 -11.71 -22.78
N TRP A 431 -17.99 -10.66 -21.97
CA TRP A 431 -17.18 -9.45 -22.15
C TRP A 431 -17.62 -8.47 -23.24
N ASP A 432 -18.55 -8.83 -24.12
CA ASP A 432 -19.14 -7.88 -25.07
C ASP A 432 -19.89 -6.76 -24.33
N GLY A 433 -19.77 -5.54 -24.84
CA GLY A 433 -20.57 -4.40 -24.40
C GLY A 433 -21.95 -4.42 -25.04
N VAL A 434 -22.97 -4.05 -24.30
CA VAL A 434 -24.35 -3.92 -24.78
C VAL A 434 -24.99 -2.67 -24.19
N THR A 435 -25.99 -2.13 -24.88
CA THR A 435 -26.88 -1.12 -24.29
C THR A 435 -28.19 -1.79 -23.92
N VAL A 436 -28.60 -1.71 -22.65
CA VAL A 436 -29.90 -2.21 -22.20
C VAL A 436 -30.91 -1.08 -22.32
N ALA A 437 -31.88 -1.22 -23.22
CA ALA A 437 -32.90 -0.22 -23.54
C ALA A 437 -34.31 -0.86 -23.44
N LEU A 438 -34.71 -1.20 -22.21
CA LEU A 438 -36.05 -1.73 -21.92
C LEU A 438 -37.02 -0.56 -21.70
N GLU A 439 -38.27 -0.67 -22.16
CA GLU A 439 -39.25 0.44 -22.17
C GLU A 439 -39.47 1.13 -20.81
N ARG A 440 -39.31 0.39 -19.71
CA ARG A 440 -39.54 0.89 -18.34
C ARG A 440 -38.28 1.37 -17.63
N LEU A 441 -37.15 1.45 -18.33
CA LEU A 441 -35.85 1.81 -17.78
C LEU A 441 -35.15 2.84 -18.66
N THR A 442 -34.47 3.80 -18.03
CA THR A 442 -33.53 4.65 -18.76
C THR A 442 -32.43 3.78 -19.37
N PRO A 443 -32.14 3.90 -20.68
CA PRO A 443 -31.09 3.11 -21.30
C PRO A 443 -29.74 3.31 -20.62
N PHE A 444 -29.01 2.22 -20.41
CA PHE A 444 -27.68 2.28 -19.80
C PHE A 444 -26.72 1.27 -20.44
N PRO A 445 -25.40 1.55 -20.43
CA PRO A 445 -24.40 0.61 -20.91
C PRO A 445 -24.22 -0.53 -19.90
N ALA A 446 -24.07 -1.74 -20.40
CA ALA A 446 -23.78 -2.92 -19.62
C ALA A 446 -22.76 -3.81 -20.33
N ARG A 447 -22.10 -4.68 -19.59
CA ARG A 447 -21.20 -5.70 -20.12
C ARG A 447 -21.75 -7.08 -19.81
N VAL A 448 -21.68 -7.99 -20.77
CA VAL A 448 -22.06 -9.39 -20.57
C VAL A 448 -21.04 -10.04 -19.63
N THR A 449 -21.44 -10.42 -18.42
CA THR A 449 -20.59 -11.13 -17.45
C THR A 449 -20.84 -12.64 -17.49
N GLY A 450 -22.04 -13.05 -17.88
CA GLY A 450 -22.43 -14.45 -17.99
C GLY A 450 -23.30 -14.70 -19.21
N TRP A 451 -23.14 -15.87 -19.81
CA TRP A 451 -23.87 -16.33 -20.98
C TRP A 451 -24.14 -17.82 -20.84
N ALA A 452 -25.39 -18.24 -21.02
CA ALA A 452 -25.77 -19.64 -21.02
C ALA A 452 -26.91 -19.90 -22.00
N LEU A 453 -26.80 -20.97 -22.80
CA LEU A 453 -27.91 -21.46 -23.62
C LEU A 453 -28.97 -22.08 -22.70
N ALA A 454 -30.22 -21.63 -22.83
CA ALA A 454 -31.31 -22.13 -22.01
C ALA A 454 -31.82 -23.49 -22.56
N PRO A 455 -32.08 -24.51 -21.72
CA PRO A 455 -32.54 -25.83 -22.18
C PRO A 455 -33.87 -25.81 -22.95
N ASP A 456 -34.70 -24.81 -22.64
CA ASP A 456 -36.00 -24.51 -23.24
C ASP A 456 -35.89 -23.61 -24.48
N GLY A 457 -34.67 -23.33 -24.96
CA GLY A 457 -34.38 -22.48 -26.11
C GLY A 457 -34.21 -21.00 -25.75
N GLY A 458 -33.33 -20.29 -26.44
CA GLY A 458 -32.95 -18.90 -26.11
C GLY A 458 -31.67 -18.81 -25.28
N VAL A 459 -31.35 -17.61 -24.79
CA VAL A 459 -30.08 -17.30 -24.11
C VAL A 459 -30.35 -16.59 -22.78
N ASN A 460 -29.79 -17.13 -21.71
CA ASN A 460 -29.76 -16.47 -20.40
C ASN A 460 -28.49 -15.61 -20.30
N LEU A 461 -28.68 -14.30 -20.15
CA LEU A 461 -27.61 -13.33 -20.01
C LEU A 461 -27.51 -12.84 -18.57
N GLN A 462 -26.28 -12.72 -18.08
CA GLN A 462 -25.96 -11.91 -16.91
C GLN A 462 -25.19 -10.68 -17.40
N LEU A 463 -25.67 -9.51 -17.01
CA LEU A 463 -25.12 -8.22 -17.40
C LEU A 463 -24.72 -7.45 -16.14
N ALA A 464 -23.58 -6.79 -16.17
CA ALA A 464 -23.18 -5.82 -15.15
C ALA A 464 -23.16 -4.42 -15.76
N GLU A 465 -23.61 -3.42 -15.02
CA GLU A 465 -23.54 -2.02 -15.45
C GLU A 465 -22.09 -1.64 -15.78
N GLU A 466 -21.93 -0.95 -16.91
CA GLU A 466 -20.66 -0.49 -17.43
C GLU A 466 -20.73 1.03 -17.55
N ASP A 467 -19.73 1.72 -17.02
CA ASP A 467 -19.61 3.18 -17.14
C ASP A 467 -18.24 3.51 -17.73
N PRO A 468 -18.17 4.21 -18.89
CA PRO A 468 -16.89 4.60 -19.50
C PRO A 468 -15.96 5.39 -18.55
N ALA A 469 -16.51 6.12 -17.58
CA ALA A 469 -15.74 6.91 -16.61
C ALA A 469 -14.87 6.05 -15.68
N VAL A 470 -15.22 4.77 -15.48
CA VAL A 470 -14.42 3.78 -14.73
C VAL A 470 -12.99 3.68 -15.27
N TRP A 471 -12.85 3.83 -16.59
CA TRP A 471 -11.58 3.66 -17.30
C TRP A 471 -10.82 4.98 -17.50
N ALA A 472 -11.42 6.11 -17.12
CA ALA A 472 -10.80 7.41 -17.20
C ALA A 472 -9.72 7.55 -16.12
N TRP A 473 -8.58 8.14 -16.49
CA TRP A 473 -7.46 8.36 -15.60
C TRP A 473 -6.99 9.81 -15.70
N ASN A 474 -6.99 10.50 -14.57
CA ASN A 474 -6.41 11.83 -14.44
C ASN A 474 -5.18 11.74 -13.53
N PRO A 475 -3.95 11.84 -14.07
CA PRO A 475 -2.73 11.70 -13.28
C PRO A 475 -2.59 12.74 -12.16
N ALA A 476 -3.19 13.93 -12.31
CA ALA A 476 -3.10 14.99 -11.31
C ALA A 476 -3.94 14.70 -10.06
N THR A 477 -5.07 14.00 -10.21
CA THR A 477 -6.01 13.74 -9.11
C THR A 477 -5.98 12.30 -8.62
N ASP A 478 -5.75 11.35 -9.52
CA ASP A 478 -5.89 9.92 -9.24
C ASP A 478 -4.58 9.29 -8.76
N GLU A 479 -3.43 9.81 -9.21
CA GLU A 479 -2.12 9.24 -8.88
C GLU A 479 -1.54 9.78 -7.56
N ARG A 480 -1.25 8.87 -6.64
CA ARG A 480 -0.65 9.15 -5.33
C ARG A 480 0.85 8.90 -5.39
N ALA A 481 1.61 9.74 -4.68
CA ALA A 481 3.06 9.61 -4.62
C ALA A 481 3.46 8.30 -3.91
N THR A 482 4.44 7.59 -4.49
CA THR A 482 5.07 6.41 -3.89
C THR A 482 5.95 6.79 -2.70
N GLY A 483 6.02 5.95 -1.67
CA GLY A 483 6.87 6.18 -0.48
C GLY A 483 6.22 6.99 0.65
N GLN A 484 4.95 7.40 0.49
CA GLN A 484 4.12 8.04 1.52
C GLN A 484 3.17 7.02 2.19
N ASN A 485 3.62 5.77 2.38
CA ASN A 485 2.90 4.89 3.29
C ASN A 485 3.16 5.41 4.70
N PRO A 486 2.12 5.67 5.54
CA PRO A 486 2.36 6.10 6.91
C PRO A 486 3.27 5.06 7.55
N SER A 487 4.49 5.49 7.90
CA SER A 487 5.46 4.61 8.53
C SER A 487 4.77 4.01 9.75
N VAL A 488 4.81 2.68 9.87
CA VAL A 488 4.42 2.00 11.10
C VAL A 488 5.48 2.39 12.13
N VAL A 489 5.24 3.51 12.80
CA VAL A 489 5.98 3.87 13.99
C VAL A 489 5.51 2.90 15.05
N LEU A 490 6.22 1.77 15.15
CA LEU A 490 6.17 0.93 16.34
C LEU A 490 6.43 1.86 17.53
N PRO A 491 5.48 1.99 18.48
CA PRO A 491 5.67 2.82 19.65
C PRO A 491 6.96 2.39 20.37
N ASN A 492 8.03 3.16 20.24
CA ASN A 492 9.31 2.83 20.85
C ASN A 492 9.18 3.01 22.37
N PRO A 493 9.32 1.96 23.20
CA PRO A 493 9.17 2.08 24.65
C PRO A 493 10.21 3.01 25.31
N GLY A 494 11.28 3.37 24.59
CA GLY A 494 12.33 4.27 25.03
C GLY A 494 12.09 5.75 24.71
N VAL A 495 11.04 6.10 23.97
CA VAL A 495 10.76 7.50 23.58
C VAL A 495 9.32 7.86 23.91
N ILE A 496 9.13 8.89 24.75
CA ILE A 496 7.83 9.46 25.08
C ILE A 496 7.82 10.96 24.78
N ALA A 497 6.74 11.44 24.17
CA ALA A 497 6.58 12.85 23.82
C ALA A 497 6.35 13.71 25.07
N ALA A 498 6.82 14.96 25.03
CA ALA A 498 6.50 15.94 26.06
C ALA A 498 5.05 16.46 25.90
N PRO A 499 4.41 16.96 26.97
CA PRO A 499 3.12 17.66 26.85
C PRO A 499 3.19 18.77 25.79
N ALA A 500 2.17 18.83 24.93
CA ALA A 500 2.06 19.84 23.88
C ALA A 500 1.86 21.25 24.46
N ALA A 501 1.16 21.39 25.57
CA ALA A 501 0.92 22.68 26.22
C ALA A 501 0.92 22.55 27.74
N ILE A 502 1.27 23.65 28.40
CA ILE A 502 1.19 23.88 29.83
C ILE A 502 0.54 25.25 30.04
N LEU A 503 -0.43 25.34 30.93
CA LEU A 503 -1.19 26.54 31.23
C LEU A 503 -1.16 26.81 32.73
N VAL A 504 -0.95 28.07 33.09
CA VAL A 504 -0.86 28.53 34.48
C VAL A 504 -2.01 29.50 34.74
N GLU A 505 -2.89 29.17 35.69
CA GLU A 505 -4.13 29.89 35.95
C GLU A 505 -4.29 30.28 37.44
N THR A 506 -5.06 31.34 37.68
CA THR A 506 -5.45 31.75 39.03
C THR A 506 -6.45 30.74 39.61
N SER A 507 -6.16 30.20 40.80
CA SER A 507 -7.11 29.34 41.51
C SER A 507 -8.36 30.12 41.94
N LEU A 508 -9.54 29.60 41.60
CA LEU A 508 -10.84 30.14 42.04
C LEU A 508 -11.44 29.38 43.23
N ALA A 509 -10.81 28.29 43.68
CA ALA A 509 -11.41 27.34 44.63
C ALA A 509 -10.66 27.20 45.98
N VAL A 510 -9.37 27.55 46.07
CA VAL A 510 -8.50 27.17 47.22
C VAL A 510 -7.78 28.39 47.83
N SER A 511 -8.31 29.60 47.64
CA SER A 511 -7.69 30.92 47.88
C SER A 511 -6.69 31.36 46.80
N PHE A 512 -6.51 32.68 46.66
CA PHE A 512 -5.65 33.29 45.64
C PHE A 512 -4.15 33.03 45.85
N THR A 513 -3.74 32.43 46.96
CA THR A 513 -2.35 32.06 47.26
C THR A 513 -1.89 30.78 46.57
N ALA A 514 -2.79 30.08 45.87
CA ALA A 514 -2.47 28.92 45.05
C ALA A 514 -2.59 29.24 43.55
N ILE A 515 -1.76 28.56 42.75
CA ILE A 515 -1.76 28.64 41.30
C ILE A 515 -2.08 27.26 40.74
N VAL A 516 -3.01 27.21 39.80
CA VAL A 516 -3.38 25.97 39.11
C VAL A 516 -2.51 25.85 37.87
N VAL A 517 -1.79 24.75 37.76
CA VAL A 517 -1.01 24.41 36.58
C VAL A 517 -1.68 23.22 35.91
N SER A 518 -2.02 23.35 34.63
CA SER A 518 -2.58 22.27 33.81
C SER A 518 -1.74 22.01 32.57
N TRP A 519 -1.81 20.80 32.03
CA TRP A 519 -1.07 20.41 30.84
C TRP A 519 -1.87 19.47 29.95
N SER A 520 -1.55 19.49 28.66
CA SER A 520 -2.17 18.58 27.69
C SER A 520 -1.76 17.13 27.96
N ALA A 521 -2.72 16.21 27.92
CA ALA A 521 -2.44 14.79 28.05
C ALA A 521 -1.60 14.27 26.86
N VAL A 522 -0.60 13.43 27.15
CA VAL A 522 0.21 12.71 26.16
C VAL A 522 -0.49 11.42 25.79
N GLY A 523 -0.89 11.29 24.52
CA GLY A 523 -1.56 10.10 23.98
C GLY A 523 -0.60 8.92 23.78
N SER A 524 -0.12 8.31 24.86
CA SER A 524 0.76 7.13 24.83
C SER A 524 0.24 6.01 25.73
N ALA A 525 0.17 4.79 25.20
CA ALA A 525 -0.17 3.59 25.98
C ALA A 525 0.87 3.25 27.07
N TYR A 526 2.07 3.82 26.98
CA TYR A 526 3.16 3.59 27.93
C TYR A 526 3.27 4.67 29.01
N LEU A 527 2.41 5.68 29.00
CA LEU A 527 2.40 6.73 30.01
C LEU A 527 2.20 6.12 31.42
N ALA A 528 3.14 6.39 32.32
CA ALA A 528 3.01 6.09 33.74
C ALA A 528 2.46 7.30 34.49
N GLY A 529 2.97 8.50 34.20
CA GLY A 529 2.56 9.73 34.88
C GLY A 529 3.32 10.95 34.38
N TYR A 530 3.24 12.04 35.14
CA TYR A 530 3.92 13.30 34.85
C TYR A 530 4.77 13.73 36.04
N GLU A 531 5.91 14.34 35.74
CA GLU A 531 6.74 15.04 36.71
C GLU A 531 6.60 16.55 36.48
N ILE A 532 6.35 17.28 37.57
CA ILE A 532 6.10 18.73 37.55
C ILE A 532 7.14 19.41 38.43
N GLU A 533 7.71 20.50 37.93
CA GLU A 533 8.59 21.36 38.69
C GLU A 533 8.18 22.82 38.54
N PHE A 534 8.41 23.60 39.60
CA PHE A 534 8.21 25.04 39.59
C PHE A 534 9.44 25.76 40.17
N ARG A 535 9.63 27.02 39.79
CA ARG A 535 10.75 27.85 40.26
C ARG A 535 10.23 29.12 40.91
N PRO A 536 10.33 29.28 42.25
CA PRO A 536 9.92 30.51 42.93
C PRO A 536 10.96 31.64 42.78
N THR A 537 10.55 32.90 42.85
CA THR A 537 11.45 34.07 42.78
C THR A 537 12.50 34.05 43.91
N SER A 538 12.10 33.61 45.10
CA SER A 538 12.93 33.53 46.30
C SER A 538 13.99 32.43 46.27
N VAL A 539 13.82 31.41 45.42
CA VAL A 539 14.76 30.31 45.26
C VAL A 539 14.97 30.05 43.77
N ALA A 540 16.14 30.46 43.26
CA ALA A 540 16.51 30.34 41.85
C ALA A 540 16.79 28.89 41.40
N VAL A 541 16.14 27.88 42.00
CA VAL A 541 16.30 26.44 41.74
C VAL A 541 14.92 25.82 41.47
N TRP A 542 14.87 24.84 40.57
CA TRP A 542 13.65 24.07 40.30
C TRP A 542 13.29 23.16 41.49
N GLN A 543 12.02 23.18 41.88
CA GLN A 543 11.47 22.36 42.95
C GLN A 543 10.43 21.40 42.39
N GLY A 544 10.59 20.11 42.67
CA GLY A 544 9.64 19.06 42.30
C GLY A 544 8.35 19.15 43.09
N TYR A 545 7.22 18.97 42.41
CA TYR A 545 5.90 18.88 43.02
C TYR A 545 5.22 17.57 42.59
N ALA A 546 4.78 16.80 43.57
CA ALA A 546 4.09 15.54 43.31
C ALA A 546 2.65 15.81 42.85
N GLY A 547 2.36 15.56 41.57
CA GLY A 547 1.00 15.44 41.06
C GLY A 547 0.44 14.03 41.30
N GLY A 548 -0.89 13.88 41.33
CA GLY A 548 -1.51 12.56 41.31
C GLY A 548 -1.14 11.78 40.05
N PHE A 549 -0.96 10.46 40.16
CA PHE A 549 -0.71 9.59 39.01
C PHE A 549 -1.86 9.72 37.99
N GLY A 550 -1.56 10.24 36.80
CA GLY A 550 -2.56 10.50 35.74
C GLY A 550 -3.26 11.86 35.81
N ALA A 551 -2.90 12.74 36.75
CA ALA A 551 -3.41 14.10 36.79
C ALA A 551 -2.95 14.89 35.54
N THR A 552 -3.82 15.77 35.04
CA THR A 552 -3.51 16.77 34.00
C THR A 552 -3.57 18.20 34.53
N ALA A 553 -3.81 18.36 35.83
CA ALA A 553 -3.77 19.62 36.54
C ALA A 553 -3.39 19.42 38.01
N VAL A 554 -2.77 20.44 38.60
CA VAL A 554 -2.41 20.47 40.02
C VAL A 554 -2.48 21.90 40.56
N ALA A 555 -2.92 22.07 41.80
CA ALA A 555 -2.89 23.36 42.51
C ALA A 555 -1.64 23.43 43.39
N ILE A 556 -0.72 24.32 43.06
CA ILE A 556 0.53 24.53 43.79
C ILE A 556 0.34 25.73 44.72
N PRO A 557 0.50 25.59 46.05
CA PRO A 557 0.32 26.67 47.01
C PRO A 557 1.53 27.61 47.01
N THR A 558 1.68 28.40 45.95
CA THR A 558 2.76 29.38 45.77
C THR A 558 2.22 30.71 45.26
N ALA A 559 2.74 31.81 45.83
CA ALA A 559 2.39 33.18 45.45
C ALA A 559 3.46 33.86 44.56
N GLU A 560 4.65 33.25 44.42
CA GLU A 560 5.83 33.84 43.77
C GLU A 560 6.49 32.98 42.66
N PRO A 561 5.77 32.20 41.84
CA PRO A 561 6.45 31.41 40.81
C PRO A 561 6.91 32.29 39.63
N THR A 562 8.09 31.99 39.11
CA THR A 562 8.70 32.62 37.92
C THR A 562 8.69 31.70 36.71
N ALA A 563 8.59 30.38 36.90
CA ALA A 563 8.51 29.40 35.81
C ALA A 563 7.91 28.08 36.28
N PHE A 564 7.30 27.35 35.35
CA PHE A 564 6.77 25.98 35.56
C PHE A 564 7.24 25.08 34.43
N ARG A 565 7.47 23.80 34.72
CA ARG A 565 7.77 22.81 33.70
C ARG A 565 7.18 21.45 34.01
N VAL A 566 6.79 20.73 32.97
CA VAL A 566 6.22 19.38 33.07
C VAL A 566 6.87 18.47 32.04
N ARG A 567 7.13 17.22 32.41
CA ARG A 567 7.54 16.15 31.49
C ARG A 567 6.74 14.87 31.73
N ALA A 568 6.60 14.05 30.69
CA ALA A 568 5.95 12.75 30.78
C ALA A 568 6.95 11.65 31.13
N GLN A 569 6.53 10.68 31.94
CA GLN A 569 7.31 9.51 32.30
C GLN A 569 6.60 8.24 31.82
N ALA A 570 7.35 7.36 31.15
CA ALA A 570 6.88 6.07 30.69
C ALA A 570 7.04 4.99 31.78
N ARG A 571 6.26 3.91 31.71
CA ARG A 571 6.38 2.73 32.61
C ARG A 571 7.73 2.03 32.53
N SER A 572 8.47 2.22 31.43
CA SER A 572 9.84 1.75 31.24
C SER A 572 10.90 2.57 31.99
N GLY A 573 10.53 3.74 32.56
CA GLY A 573 11.45 4.70 33.15
C GLY A 573 11.98 5.76 32.18
N ALA A 574 11.65 5.68 30.88
CA ALA A 574 11.99 6.72 29.91
C ALA A 574 11.22 8.02 30.20
N VAL A 575 11.88 9.18 30.03
CA VAL A 575 11.30 10.50 30.27
C VAL A 575 11.31 11.33 28.98
N SER A 576 10.30 12.18 28.80
CA SER A 576 10.30 13.17 27.72
C SER A 576 11.26 14.33 28.03
N GLY A 577 11.50 15.18 27.03
CA GLY A 577 11.99 16.54 27.29
C GLY A 577 11.03 17.34 28.19
N TRP A 578 11.54 18.40 28.81
CA TRP A 578 10.73 19.32 29.61
C TRP A 578 9.93 20.26 28.72
N ARG A 579 8.66 20.46 29.05
CA ARG A 579 7.82 21.53 28.52
C ARG A 579 7.72 22.62 29.57
N GLU A 580 8.20 23.82 29.26
CA GLU A 580 8.18 24.96 30.19
C GLU A 580 7.04 25.93 29.84
N ALA A 581 6.39 26.49 30.86
CA ALA A 581 5.47 27.62 30.74
C ALA A 581 6.27 28.91 30.94
N LEU A 582 6.19 29.82 29.96
CA LEU A 582 6.67 31.18 30.13
C LEU A 582 5.65 31.96 30.94
N VAL A 583 6.07 32.44 32.10
CA VAL A 583 5.27 33.29 32.99
C VAL A 583 5.55 34.75 32.62
N PRO A 584 4.54 35.59 32.39
CA PRO A 584 4.76 36.99 32.06
C PRO A 584 5.35 37.76 33.26
N ALA A 585 6.05 38.86 32.98
CA ALA A 585 6.57 39.75 34.01
C ALA A 585 5.43 40.39 34.84
N THR A 586 5.72 40.70 36.09
CA THR A 586 4.77 41.39 36.97
C THR A 586 4.66 42.88 36.62
N ALA A 587 3.50 43.48 36.85
CA ALA A 587 3.35 44.93 36.72
C ALA A 587 4.31 45.66 37.68
N SER A 588 5.00 46.69 37.19
CA SER A 588 6.07 47.38 37.93
C SER A 588 5.64 48.76 38.41
N GLY A 589 6.27 49.28 39.47
CA GLY A 589 6.04 50.66 39.94
C GLY A 589 4.58 51.00 40.26
N LEU A 590 3.81 50.06 40.81
CA LEU A 590 2.41 50.26 41.09
C LEU A 590 2.17 51.36 42.13
N ALA A 591 1.19 52.22 41.86
CA ALA A 591 0.69 53.23 42.78
C ALA A 591 -0.83 53.38 42.62
N ALA A 592 -1.51 53.80 43.68
CA ALA A 592 -2.95 54.09 43.66
C ALA A 592 -3.19 55.53 44.13
N THR A 593 -4.11 56.25 43.48
CA THR A 593 -4.50 57.63 43.82
C THR A 593 -6.02 57.74 43.87
N GLY A 594 -6.56 58.39 44.90
CA GLY A 594 -8.00 58.64 45.00
C GLY A 594 -8.47 59.62 43.93
N ILE A 595 -9.59 59.32 43.28
CA ILE A 595 -10.25 60.20 42.31
C ILE A 595 -11.73 60.34 42.68
N ALA A 596 -12.42 61.33 42.12
CA ALA A 596 -13.84 61.54 42.38
C ALA A 596 -14.65 60.28 42.03
N GLY A 597 -15.29 59.66 43.03
CA GLY A 597 -16.09 58.45 42.84
C GLY A 597 -15.31 57.16 42.55
N GLY A 598 -13.99 57.13 42.81
CA GLY A 598 -13.15 55.96 42.49
C GLY A 598 -11.69 56.03 42.94
N VAL A 599 -10.88 55.10 42.42
CA VAL A 599 -9.41 55.04 42.59
C VAL A 599 -8.74 54.83 41.23
N LEU A 600 -7.75 55.64 40.90
CA LEU A 600 -6.85 55.48 39.75
C LEU A 600 -5.68 54.57 40.16
N VAL A 601 -5.49 53.45 39.49
CA VAL A 601 -4.32 52.56 39.67
C VAL A 601 -3.36 52.79 38.50
N SER A 602 -2.13 53.19 38.81
CA SER A 602 -1.07 53.48 37.84
C SER A 602 0.14 52.58 38.03
N GLY A 603 0.93 52.38 36.98
CA GLY A 603 2.18 51.61 37.01
C GLY A 603 2.65 51.24 35.61
N GLY A 604 3.74 50.47 35.52
CA GLY A 604 4.25 49.91 34.27
C GLY A 604 3.49 48.66 33.85
N PHE A 605 2.91 48.69 32.65
CA PHE A 605 2.29 47.52 32.03
C PHE A 605 3.36 46.65 31.34
N PRO A 606 3.50 45.36 31.68
CA PRO A 606 4.53 44.50 31.11
C PRO A 606 4.34 44.24 29.60
N ALA A 607 5.43 44.25 28.83
CA ALA A 607 5.38 44.11 27.37
C ALA A 607 4.96 42.70 26.90
N ASP A 608 5.11 41.69 27.76
CA ASP A 608 4.75 40.29 27.55
C ASP A 608 3.35 39.95 28.09
N ALA A 609 2.61 40.95 28.59
CA ALA A 609 1.23 40.82 29.01
C ALA A 609 0.26 41.33 27.93
N VAL A 610 -0.92 40.72 27.82
CA VAL A 610 -2.03 41.20 26.97
C VAL A 610 -3.09 41.91 27.82
N ARG A 611 -3.23 41.51 29.08
CA ARG A 611 -4.17 42.11 30.05
C ARG A 611 -3.72 41.87 31.48
N LEU A 612 -4.30 42.61 32.43
CA LEU A 612 -4.10 42.42 33.87
C LEU A 612 -5.37 41.88 34.51
N GLN A 613 -5.24 40.98 35.49
CA GLN A 613 -6.30 40.64 36.44
C GLN A 613 -6.18 41.54 37.67
N VAL A 614 -7.27 42.22 38.03
CA VAL A 614 -7.32 43.11 39.20
C VAL A 614 -8.01 42.42 40.37
N PHE A 615 -7.40 42.49 41.55
CA PHE A 615 -7.95 41.96 42.79
C PHE A 615 -8.09 43.09 43.81
N GLU A 616 -9.24 43.18 44.45
CA GLU A 616 -9.60 44.27 45.39
C GLU A 616 -10.01 43.70 46.76
N ALA A 617 -9.55 44.33 47.84
CA ALA A 617 -9.94 44.03 49.22
C ALA A 617 -10.21 45.31 50.04
N SER A 618 -10.94 45.18 51.15
CA SER A 618 -11.09 46.25 52.16
C SER A 618 -9.95 46.29 53.19
N SER A 619 -9.01 45.35 53.13
CA SER A 619 -7.84 45.25 54.01
C SER A 619 -6.60 44.84 53.21
N ALA A 620 -5.40 44.97 53.79
CA ALA A 620 -4.13 44.58 53.15
C ALA A 620 -3.91 43.05 53.07
N SER A 621 -4.98 42.26 52.95
CA SER A 621 -4.93 40.80 52.93
C SER A 621 -5.42 40.24 51.60
N LEU A 622 -4.53 39.55 50.88
CA LEU A 622 -4.86 38.86 49.62
C LEU A 622 -5.90 37.75 49.83
N ALA A 623 -5.94 37.14 51.02
CA ALA A 623 -6.96 36.13 51.36
C ALA A 623 -8.37 36.73 51.45
N ALA A 624 -8.49 38.04 51.71
CA ALA A 624 -9.75 38.78 51.73
C ALA A 624 -10.05 39.50 50.41
N ALA A 625 -9.16 39.39 49.42
CA ALA A 625 -9.35 40.01 48.12
C ALA A 625 -10.42 39.29 47.30
N THR A 626 -10.99 39.99 46.33
CA THR A 626 -11.92 39.45 45.33
C THR A 626 -11.43 39.88 43.96
N LYS A 627 -11.48 38.96 42.97
CA LYS A 627 -11.12 39.28 41.59
C LYS A 627 -12.24 40.14 40.97
N LEU A 628 -11.87 41.28 40.40
CA LEU A 628 -12.80 42.12 39.65
C LEU A 628 -13.03 41.56 38.24
N ALA A 629 -14.21 41.84 37.68
CA ALA A 629 -14.54 41.47 36.30
C ALA A 629 -13.77 42.29 35.25
N SER A 630 -13.27 43.47 35.63
CA SER A 630 -12.46 44.31 34.76
C SER A 630 -11.05 43.75 34.62
N GLU A 631 -10.63 43.48 33.38
CA GLU A 631 -9.27 43.04 33.05
C GLU A 631 -8.59 44.09 32.14
N PRO A 632 -7.95 45.13 32.69
CA PRO A 632 -7.41 46.23 31.90
C PRO A 632 -6.24 45.78 31.00
N THR A 633 -6.18 46.33 29.80
CA THR A 633 -5.13 46.08 28.81
C THR A 633 -4.04 47.15 28.80
N ALA A 634 -4.11 48.12 29.71
CA ALA A 634 -3.13 49.19 29.90
C ALA A 634 -3.21 49.74 31.32
N LEU A 635 -2.16 50.45 31.75
CA LEU A 635 -2.15 51.30 32.94
C LEU A 635 -1.90 52.75 32.51
N PRO A 636 -2.50 53.76 33.17
CA PRO A 636 -3.34 53.63 34.37
C PRO A 636 -4.77 53.16 34.09
N TRP A 637 -5.45 52.63 35.10
CA TRP A 637 -6.81 52.11 35.06
C TRP A 637 -7.66 52.69 36.20
N ASP A 638 -8.90 53.06 35.89
CA ASP A 638 -9.84 53.67 36.83
C ASP A 638 -10.81 52.64 37.45
N ARG A 639 -10.77 52.51 38.77
CA ARG A 639 -11.79 51.81 39.56
C ARG A 639 -12.90 52.78 39.96
N THR A 640 -13.98 52.83 39.20
CA THR A 640 -15.14 53.70 39.45
C THR A 640 -16.22 53.02 40.30
N GLY A 641 -17.10 53.78 40.94
CA GLY A 641 -18.25 53.24 41.69
C GLY A 641 -17.96 52.97 43.16
N LEU A 642 -16.97 53.66 43.73
CA LEU A 642 -16.69 53.68 45.16
C LEU A 642 -17.29 54.95 45.77
N THR A 643 -17.82 54.87 47.00
CA THR A 643 -18.28 56.08 47.71
C THR A 643 -17.09 56.81 48.34
N THR A 644 -17.14 58.15 48.38
CA THR A 644 -16.15 58.99 49.05
C THR A 644 -15.81 58.47 50.45
N GLY A 645 -14.53 58.37 50.77
CA GLY A 645 -14.03 57.84 52.05
C GLY A 645 -13.79 56.33 52.11
N GLN A 646 -14.10 55.57 51.05
CA GLN A 646 -13.76 54.14 50.99
C GLN A 646 -12.29 53.90 50.64
N THR A 647 -11.53 53.30 51.55
CA THR A 647 -10.16 52.83 51.30
C THR A 647 -10.16 51.39 50.77
N ARG A 648 -9.44 51.15 49.67
CA ARG A 648 -9.34 49.84 49.02
C ARG A 648 -7.90 49.47 48.71
N TRP A 649 -7.59 48.19 48.83
CA TRP A 649 -6.29 47.60 48.52
C TRP A 649 -6.36 46.82 47.22
N TYR A 650 -5.37 46.99 46.35
CA TYR A 650 -5.33 46.38 45.01
C TYR A 650 -4.09 45.54 44.79
N TRP A 651 -4.27 44.39 44.12
CA TRP A 651 -3.21 43.56 43.57
C TRP A 651 -3.46 43.31 42.09
N LEU A 652 -2.40 43.23 41.29
CA LEU A 652 -2.48 42.94 39.85
C LEU A 652 -1.73 41.64 39.52
N ARG A 653 -2.26 40.87 38.57
CA ARG A 653 -1.53 39.81 37.87
C ARG A 653 -1.52 40.09 36.38
N SER A 654 -0.37 39.94 35.74
CA SER A 654 -0.25 39.99 34.29
C SER A 654 -0.71 38.67 33.67
N VAL A 655 -1.34 38.73 32.50
CA VAL A 655 -1.75 37.56 31.71
C VAL A 655 -1.10 37.63 30.34
N SER A 656 -0.36 36.58 29.94
CA SER A 656 0.26 36.49 28.61
C SER A 656 -0.76 36.17 27.52
N ALA A 657 -0.33 36.19 26.26
CA ALA A 657 -1.18 35.83 25.12
C ALA A 657 -1.64 34.36 25.17
N GLU A 658 -0.81 33.49 25.73
CA GLU A 658 -1.07 32.06 25.93
C GLU A 658 -1.95 31.79 27.16
N GLY A 659 -2.30 32.83 27.93
CA GLY A 659 -3.16 32.73 29.11
C GLY A 659 -2.41 32.47 30.43
N ASN A 660 -1.08 32.42 30.43
CA ASN A 660 -0.28 32.22 31.64
C ASN A 660 -0.28 33.48 32.51
N ILE A 661 -0.32 33.30 33.83
CA ILE A 661 -0.39 34.39 34.80
C ILE A 661 0.94 34.64 35.53
N SER A 662 1.23 35.90 35.86
CA SER A 662 2.37 36.29 36.71
C SER A 662 2.12 36.06 38.21
N ALA A 663 3.16 36.24 39.03
CA ALA A 663 3.00 36.51 40.46
C ALA A 663 2.18 37.80 40.71
N PHE A 664 1.72 38.01 41.94
CA PHE A 664 1.01 39.24 42.29
C PHE A 664 1.96 40.44 42.39
N ALA A 665 1.54 41.57 41.84
CA ALA A 665 2.14 42.88 42.07
C ALA A 665 1.25 43.70 43.01
N GLY A 666 1.86 44.35 44.01
CA GLY A 666 1.17 45.08 45.08
C GLY A 666 1.41 44.46 46.47
N PRO A 667 0.62 44.83 47.49
CA PRO A 667 -0.56 45.65 47.37
C PRO A 667 -0.30 47.16 47.26
N VAL A 668 -1.22 47.88 46.64
CA VAL A 668 -1.29 49.36 46.68
C VAL A 668 -2.63 49.81 47.24
N THR A 669 -2.69 50.98 47.86
CA THR A 669 -3.89 51.46 48.56
C THR A 669 -4.18 52.93 48.27
N ALA A 670 -5.46 53.28 48.19
CA ALA A 670 -5.94 54.65 48.12
C ALA A 670 -7.37 54.75 48.66
N THR A 671 -7.77 55.98 49.03
CA THR A 671 -9.13 56.31 49.49
C THR A 671 -9.84 57.10 48.41
N ALA A 672 -11.06 56.69 48.04
CA ALA A 672 -11.88 57.39 47.05
C ALA A 672 -12.23 58.82 47.54
N LEU A 673 -12.09 59.80 46.65
CA LEU A 673 -12.38 61.22 46.90
C LEU A 673 -13.83 61.56 46.59
#